data_AF-A0A5E4N2Z1-F1
#
_entry.id   AF-A0A5E4N2Z1-F1
#
_cell.length_a   1.000
_cell.length_b   1.000
_cell.length_c   1.000
_cell.angle_alpha   90.00
_cell.angle_beta   90.00
_cell.angle_gamma   90.00
#
_symmetry.space_group_name_H-M   'P 1'
#
loop_
_entity.id
_entity.type
_entity.pdbx_description
1 polymer ?
#
loop_
_entity_poly.entity_id
_entity_poly.type
_entity_poly.pdbx_seq_one_letter_code
_entity_poly.pdbx_strand_id
1 'polypeptide(L)'
;MQQWFKHEHLYSDSSIYHTSLERIPFLKTETELTLLKTFTVKAETRPGQKVCVSGNCPILGNWEINDAFVLTNMNLTYTENNQKFYIWSGKVHLPTDKEIFFRYFIAYILEPDGNYVRQKHTLIQSWESHQIPRPIQFIDGSSKSSNDSVSHCDIYGLREKQQISKGFLTSECAVQFKLYNKPIKFWAPKLMEHINLISIKMTPVPLSKVSDDYEDKSSVTNLSIDNSNSLTAEDIQQNLGWPFVECMDIPGGYKLQLQKQFGTMITENGFHLFQTRIHNFGYIGYVFNIYVHNESSQKPPYYIGSTYILPSNMKYSNGVIMCPITSVRQQPLGELEIHYLIIKPTKDIHCNLEKIKITDWKSSQVTLDIGHRGLGSSFKQLLPDCSHIRENTIASLKEAANKGADFVEFDIQLTKDLVPIIYHDFEVSLATKSKTDVLAEDVEIIQVPLKDFSLEQLHKLKIYQIKEPLFLSENYLLNDVRNDYQPFPKLEKAFRDVDINVGFNVELKWSMELLDGTFELDNPFDMNLFVDIILKTTFENAGLRSIVYSCFHPDVCIMLKMKQNRYPVLFLTQGVTVRYPPYADPRCHTIQTAVYHSSCHDLLGVNVHSEDLLRDQTQINMVKEAGLKLFCWGDENNCKEVVYKLKLLGVNAVIYDRLEKNELLKTKLSCAIQKLEIFTTENYCDQNRIILSKNQSLKEDPHLRDNDDRIQLSNSIADGNLFDYNSNQEEFLQYLRKYQDIQKHTSLDNLRKFISNINSSLKRLKTIKATSLKVLPISNTSTSLAIPCLIEKTMPIVSFNKFTPDSHAIDKCSMNRSFCTQIDNYPREDLLRIFKSFKFRLATKICSTDPMSEMYDFEHRNPKMSTFLQPMCESQAKVIYPEAGVVKNNKWRFIVQDQNAIKQGIRVETCLNDGGPSKFSDSLPMGYKTTCVQKYIYKKLMAITEGEDIYYDTFKLPSCCACMYSFDENLLL
;
A
#
# COMPACT_ATOMS: atom_id res chain seq x y z
N MET A 1 69.14 2.61 -18.15
CA MET A 1 69.13 3.38 -16.88
C MET A 1 67.82 3.08 -16.18
N GLN A 2 67.69 2.59 -14.95
CA GLN A 2 68.56 2.09 -13.87
C GLN A 2 67.51 1.44 -12.92
N GLN A 3 67.50 0.12 -12.72
CA GLN A 3 68.11 -0.55 -11.56
C GLN A 3 67.91 0.15 -10.20
N TRP A 4 67.25 -0.57 -9.29
CA TRP A 4 67.68 -0.95 -7.92
C TRP A 4 66.82 -2.21 -7.59
N PHE A 5 67.27 -3.47 -7.51
CA PHE A 5 68.39 -4.14 -6.81
C PHE A 5 68.47 -3.77 -5.32
N LYS A 6 68.64 -4.67 -4.34
CA LYS A 6 68.59 -6.15 -4.17
C LYS A 6 69.11 -6.41 -2.73
N HIS A 7 68.65 -7.50 -2.10
CA HIS A 7 69.39 -8.38 -1.14
C HIS A 7 69.66 -7.82 0.28
N GLU A 8 69.73 -8.60 1.37
CA GLU A 8 70.27 -9.96 1.67
C GLU A 8 69.40 -10.65 2.77
N HIS A 9 69.07 -11.96 2.76
CA HIS A 9 69.85 -13.20 2.96
C HIS A 9 70.54 -13.35 4.34
N LEU A 10 70.16 -14.35 5.17
CA LEU A 10 70.81 -15.68 5.31
C LEU A 10 70.32 -16.47 6.59
N TYR A 11 69.76 -17.69 6.42
CA TYR A 11 70.24 -19.05 6.87
C TYR A 11 69.99 -19.41 8.36
N SER A 12 69.71 -20.65 8.81
CA SER A 12 69.38 -22.02 8.29
C SER A 12 68.98 -22.86 9.55
N ASP A 13 68.32 -24.04 9.56
CA ASP A 13 68.52 -25.38 8.97
C ASP A 13 67.18 -26.16 9.13
N SER A 14 66.59 -26.87 8.15
CA SER A 14 66.96 -28.07 7.38
C SER A 14 66.67 -29.43 8.06
N SER A 15 65.77 -30.22 7.46
CA SER A 15 65.98 -31.67 7.28
C SER A 15 65.16 -32.27 6.12
N ILE A 16 65.89 -32.57 5.03
CA ILE A 16 65.91 -33.84 4.27
C ILE A 16 64.69 -34.22 3.40
N TYR A 17 64.87 -34.16 2.08
CA TYR A 17 64.47 -35.23 1.15
C TYR A 17 65.44 -35.30 -0.04
N HIS A 18 65.97 -36.50 -0.29
CA HIS A 18 66.75 -36.85 -1.48
C HIS A 18 65.83 -37.47 -2.55
N THR A 19 66.04 -37.03 -3.78
CA THR A 19 65.43 -37.45 -5.05
C THR A 19 65.89 -38.82 -5.55
N SER A 20 64.97 -39.57 -6.16
CA SER A 20 65.26 -40.58 -7.18
C SER A 20 64.09 -40.67 -8.19
N LEU A 21 64.42 -40.67 -9.48
CA LEU A 21 63.51 -40.74 -10.62
C LEU A 21 62.58 -41.96 -10.56
N GLU A 22 61.30 -41.81 -10.94
CA GLU A 22 60.59 -42.80 -11.77
C GLU A 22 59.19 -42.34 -12.26
N ARG A 23 58.92 -42.68 -13.52
CA ARG A 23 57.63 -42.86 -14.23
C ARG A 23 56.78 -41.63 -14.57
N ILE A 24 56.75 -41.38 -15.88
CA ILE A 24 55.68 -40.72 -16.63
C ILE A 24 54.31 -41.24 -16.15
N PRO A 25 53.44 -40.42 -15.54
CA PRO A 25 52.05 -40.79 -15.36
C PRO A 25 51.36 -40.67 -16.70
N PHE A 26 50.79 -41.78 -17.16
CA PHE A 26 49.81 -41.82 -18.25
C PHE A 26 48.81 -40.67 -18.10
N LEU A 27 48.80 -39.74 -19.05
CA LEU A 27 47.68 -38.83 -19.26
C LEU A 27 46.48 -39.68 -19.67
N LYS A 28 45.69 -40.16 -18.69
CA LYS A 28 44.31 -40.52 -18.97
C LYS A 28 43.61 -39.21 -19.29
N THR A 29 43.47 -38.91 -20.58
CA THR A 29 42.35 -38.11 -21.05
C THR A 29 41.10 -38.89 -20.70
N GLU A 30 40.58 -38.72 -19.48
CA GLU A 30 39.17 -38.97 -19.21
C GLU A 30 38.43 -37.95 -20.07
N THR A 31 38.06 -38.37 -21.29
CA THR A 31 37.02 -37.69 -22.05
C THR A 31 35.80 -37.69 -21.15
N GLU A 32 35.51 -36.56 -20.50
CA GLU A 32 34.23 -36.35 -19.82
C GLU A 32 33.14 -36.75 -20.81
N LEU A 33 32.41 -37.82 -20.46
CA LEU A 33 31.29 -38.27 -21.28
C LEU A 33 30.25 -37.15 -21.23
N THR A 34 30.07 -36.46 -22.35
CA THR A 34 29.04 -35.43 -22.51
C THR A 34 27.92 -35.95 -23.38
N LEU A 35 26.68 -35.77 -22.95
CA LEU A 35 25.48 -36.06 -23.73
C LEU A 35 25.09 -34.82 -24.54
N LEU A 36 24.99 -34.95 -25.86
CA LEU A 36 24.38 -33.91 -26.69
C LEU A 36 22.86 -33.92 -26.49
N LYS A 37 22.33 -32.94 -25.76
CA LYS A 37 20.89 -32.76 -25.54
C LYS A 37 20.35 -31.68 -26.46
N THR A 38 19.23 -31.97 -27.11
CA THR A 38 18.44 -30.96 -27.83
C THR A 38 17.26 -30.57 -26.95
N PHE A 39 17.14 -29.28 -26.63
CA PHE A 39 15.96 -28.69 -26.03
C PHE A 39 15.04 -28.19 -27.14
N THR A 40 13.77 -28.55 -27.10
CA THR A 40 12.76 -28.07 -28.06
C THR A 40 11.47 -27.79 -27.30
N VAL A 41 10.97 -26.56 -27.36
CA VAL A 41 9.80 -26.12 -26.58
C VAL A 41 8.87 -25.24 -27.41
N LYS A 42 7.56 -25.43 -27.23
CA LYS A 42 6.50 -24.56 -27.75
C LYS A 42 6.17 -23.50 -26.71
N ALA A 43 6.25 -22.23 -27.09
CA ALA A 43 5.95 -21.12 -26.20
C ALA A 43 5.21 -19.99 -26.94
N GLU A 44 4.27 -19.34 -26.25
CA GLU A 44 3.70 -18.07 -26.70
C GLU A 44 4.72 -16.96 -26.40
N THR A 45 5.23 -16.30 -27.44
CA THR A 45 6.27 -15.26 -27.31
C THR A 45 5.87 -14.04 -28.13
N ARG A 46 6.21 -12.86 -27.61
CA ARG A 46 6.05 -11.56 -28.27
C ARG A 46 7.32 -11.20 -29.07
N PRO A 47 7.23 -10.25 -30.02
CA PRO A 47 8.42 -9.71 -30.68
C PRO A 47 9.49 -9.29 -29.65
N GLY A 48 10.75 -9.67 -29.91
CA GLY A 48 11.89 -9.41 -29.02
C GLY A 48 12.07 -10.37 -27.83
N GLN A 49 11.06 -11.18 -27.49
CA GLN A 49 11.20 -12.18 -26.42
C GLN A 49 11.99 -13.38 -26.89
N LYS A 50 12.79 -13.94 -25.98
CA LYS A 50 13.54 -15.18 -26.17
C LYS A 50 13.18 -16.20 -25.10
N VAL A 51 13.14 -17.48 -25.47
CA VAL A 51 13.00 -18.58 -24.52
C VAL A 51 14.39 -19.04 -24.08
N CYS A 52 14.58 -19.18 -22.78
CA CYS A 52 15.84 -19.54 -22.15
C CYS A 52 15.68 -20.78 -21.27
N VAL A 53 16.78 -21.48 -21.05
CA VAL A 53 16.90 -22.67 -20.21
C VAL A 53 17.93 -22.40 -19.12
N SER A 54 17.54 -22.60 -17.86
CA SER A 54 18.47 -22.53 -16.74
C SER A 54 18.36 -23.80 -15.88
N GLY A 55 19.47 -24.26 -15.31
CA GLY A 55 19.54 -25.54 -14.60
C GLY A 55 20.73 -25.67 -13.66
N ASN A 56 20.84 -26.81 -12.97
CA ASN A 56 21.86 -27.09 -11.94
C ASN A 56 23.27 -27.44 -12.49
N CYS A 57 23.62 -26.97 -13.68
CA CYS A 57 24.95 -27.18 -14.26
C CYS A 57 25.50 -25.89 -14.88
N PRO A 58 26.85 -25.76 -14.95
CA PRO A 58 27.50 -24.53 -15.43
C PRO A 58 27.07 -24.12 -16.84
N ILE A 59 26.84 -25.11 -17.71
CA ILE A 59 26.46 -24.92 -19.10
C ILE A 59 25.01 -24.38 -19.23
N LEU A 60 24.18 -24.63 -18.23
CA LEU A 60 22.83 -24.06 -18.09
C LEU A 60 22.79 -22.90 -17.06
N GLY A 61 23.95 -22.35 -16.71
CA GLY A 61 24.05 -21.16 -15.85
C GLY A 61 23.83 -21.38 -14.35
N ASN A 62 23.80 -22.63 -13.83
CA ASN A 62 23.63 -22.91 -12.39
C ASN A 62 22.44 -22.16 -11.74
N TRP A 63 21.30 -22.10 -12.43
CA TRP A 63 20.09 -21.35 -12.03
C TRP A 63 20.16 -19.83 -12.15
N GLU A 64 21.31 -19.27 -12.53
CA GLU A 64 21.48 -17.85 -12.79
C GLU A 64 20.82 -17.43 -14.10
N ILE A 65 20.25 -16.23 -14.10
CA ILE A 65 19.40 -15.72 -15.19
C ILE A 65 20.26 -15.18 -16.34
N ASN A 66 21.36 -14.49 -16.03
CA ASN A 66 22.24 -13.89 -17.04
C ASN A 66 23.08 -14.94 -17.80
N ASP A 67 23.39 -16.05 -17.13
CA ASP A 67 24.21 -17.16 -17.63
C ASP A 67 23.36 -18.30 -18.24
N ALA A 68 22.04 -18.11 -18.33
CA ALA A 68 21.14 -19.10 -18.89
C ALA A 68 21.40 -19.35 -20.40
N PHE A 69 21.11 -20.58 -20.83
CA PHE A 69 21.21 -20.99 -22.22
C PHE A 69 20.02 -20.45 -23.03
N VAL A 70 20.29 -19.72 -24.11
CA VAL A 70 19.27 -19.05 -24.93
C VAL A 70 18.92 -19.92 -26.13
N LEU A 71 17.63 -20.19 -26.33
CA LEU A 71 17.14 -20.97 -27.48
C LEU A 71 16.98 -20.09 -28.72
N THR A 72 17.03 -20.73 -29.89
CA THR A 72 16.80 -20.08 -31.19
C THR A 72 15.37 -20.33 -31.65
N ASN A 73 14.70 -19.28 -32.15
CA ASN A 73 13.38 -19.42 -32.75
C ASN A 73 13.52 -20.12 -34.11
N MET A 74 12.80 -21.22 -34.31
CA MET A 74 12.84 -21.99 -35.55
C MET A 74 11.94 -21.39 -36.64
N ASN A 75 11.24 -20.28 -36.37
CA ASN A 75 10.23 -19.64 -37.22
C ASN A 75 9.07 -20.56 -37.62
N LEU A 76 8.89 -21.65 -36.88
CA LEU A 76 7.75 -22.55 -37.02
C LEU A 76 6.65 -22.09 -36.07
N THR A 77 5.48 -21.83 -36.63
CA THR A 77 4.31 -21.39 -35.87
C THR A 77 3.27 -22.49 -35.80
N TYR A 78 2.71 -22.69 -34.63
CA TYR A 78 1.62 -23.63 -34.39
C TYR A 78 0.44 -22.87 -33.77
N THR A 79 -0.76 -23.05 -34.33
CA THR A 79 -1.97 -22.40 -33.83
C THR A 79 -2.88 -23.44 -33.20
N GLU A 80 -3.23 -23.25 -31.93
CA GLU A 80 -4.17 -24.11 -31.20
C GLU A 80 -5.08 -23.19 -30.37
N ASN A 81 -6.39 -23.40 -30.43
CA ASN A 81 -7.39 -22.60 -29.68
C ASN A 81 -7.26 -21.07 -29.85
N ASN A 82 -7.03 -20.58 -31.07
CA ASN A 82 -6.76 -19.16 -31.38
C ASN A 82 -5.50 -18.55 -30.72
N GLN A 83 -4.63 -19.38 -30.12
CA GLN A 83 -3.33 -18.95 -29.60
C GLN A 83 -2.21 -19.36 -30.56
N LYS A 84 -1.26 -18.44 -30.77
CA LYS A 84 -0.12 -18.64 -31.67
C LYS A 84 1.12 -18.98 -30.86
N PHE A 85 1.62 -20.19 -31.06
CA PHE A 85 2.84 -20.69 -30.43
C PHE A 85 4.01 -20.66 -31.41
N TYR A 86 5.20 -20.40 -30.90
CA TYR A 86 6.46 -20.47 -31.64
C TYR A 86 7.30 -21.62 -31.10
N ILE A 87 7.99 -22.32 -31.99
CA ILE A 87 8.89 -23.42 -31.62
C ILE A 87 10.31 -22.87 -31.44
N TRP A 88 10.86 -23.09 -30.25
CA TRP A 88 12.22 -22.71 -29.87
C TRP A 88 13.07 -23.95 -29.69
N SER A 89 14.30 -23.95 -30.22
CA SER A 89 15.21 -25.10 -30.10
C SER A 89 16.67 -24.68 -29.92
N GLY A 90 17.43 -25.52 -29.24
CA GLY A 90 18.86 -25.33 -29.01
C GLY A 90 19.54 -26.64 -28.59
N LYS A 91 20.77 -26.85 -29.04
CA LYS A 91 21.57 -28.05 -28.74
C LYS A 91 22.73 -27.70 -27.83
N VAL A 92 22.97 -28.52 -26.82
CA VAL A 92 24.04 -28.29 -25.86
C VAL A 92 24.60 -29.61 -25.31
N HIS A 93 25.90 -29.63 -25.01
CA HIS A 93 26.56 -30.77 -24.40
C HIS A 93 26.37 -30.70 -22.89
N LEU A 94 25.87 -31.76 -22.28
CA LEU A 94 25.59 -31.85 -20.86
C LEU A 94 26.44 -32.93 -20.20
N PRO A 95 26.89 -32.73 -18.96
CA PRO A 95 27.68 -33.72 -18.25
C PRO A 95 26.80 -34.93 -17.85
N THR A 96 27.33 -36.15 -17.96
CA THR A 96 26.57 -37.39 -17.62
C THR A 96 26.86 -37.93 -16.22
N ASP A 97 27.73 -37.28 -15.46
CA ASP A 97 28.16 -37.69 -14.13
C ASP A 97 27.16 -37.36 -13.01
N LYS A 98 26.12 -36.56 -13.33
CA LYS A 98 25.11 -36.10 -12.37
C LYS A 98 23.72 -35.99 -12.98
N GLU A 99 22.71 -36.09 -12.13
CA GLU A 99 21.33 -35.75 -12.50
C GLU A 99 21.20 -34.25 -12.77
N ILE A 100 20.61 -33.92 -13.93
CA ILE A 100 20.42 -32.53 -14.36
C ILE A 100 18.95 -32.15 -14.27
N PHE A 101 18.72 -31.02 -13.64
CA PHE A 101 17.43 -30.38 -13.49
C PHE A 101 17.44 -29.02 -14.20
N PHE A 102 16.35 -28.68 -14.87
CA PHE A 102 16.23 -27.43 -15.62
C PHE A 102 14.81 -26.83 -15.57
N ARG A 103 14.71 -25.57 -15.95
CA ARG A 103 13.46 -24.82 -16.15
C ARG A 103 13.55 -23.99 -17.41
N TYR A 104 12.40 -23.83 -18.08
CA TYR A 104 12.25 -22.81 -19.11
C TYR A 104 11.82 -21.48 -18.49
N PHE A 105 12.23 -20.39 -19.12
CA PHE A 105 11.70 -19.05 -18.84
C PHE A 105 11.73 -18.17 -20.09
N ILE A 106 10.90 -17.14 -20.09
CA ILE A 106 10.81 -16.15 -21.18
C ILE A 106 11.40 -14.83 -20.69
N ALA A 107 12.30 -14.24 -21.48
CA ALA A 107 12.97 -12.99 -21.13
C ALA A 107 13.22 -12.10 -22.35
N TYR A 108 13.45 -10.81 -22.08
CA TYR A 108 14.12 -9.91 -23.02
C TYR A 108 15.61 -9.89 -22.70
N ILE A 109 16.46 -9.91 -23.73
CA ILE A 109 17.92 -9.85 -23.56
C ILE A 109 18.39 -8.51 -24.10
N LEU A 110 18.93 -7.67 -23.20
CA LEU A 110 19.57 -6.41 -23.56
C LEU A 110 21.07 -6.68 -23.70
N GLU A 111 21.57 -6.56 -24.93
CA GLU A 111 22.99 -6.69 -25.22
C GLU A 111 23.73 -5.38 -24.87
N PRO A 112 25.02 -5.44 -24.54
CA PRO A 112 25.82 -4.23 -24.28
C PRO A 112 25.88 -3.35 -25.54
N ASP A 113 25.53 -2.07 -25.41
CA ASP A 113 25.56 -1.08 -26.49
C ASP A 113 26.64 -0.01 -26.30
N GLY A 114 27.41 -0.09 -25.19
CA GLY A 114 28.47 0.86 -24.84
C GLY A 114 28.00 2.21 -24.28
N ASN A 115 26.72 2.57 -24.48
CA ASN A 115 26.15 3.85 -24.09
C ASN A 115 25.23 3.72 -22.87
N TYR A 116 24.13 2.97 -23.01
CA TYR A 116 23.10 2.81 -21.99
C TYR A 116 23.27 1.48 -21.25
N VAL A 117 23.64 0.43 -21.95
CA VAL A 117 23.75 -0.93 -21.44
C VAL A 117 25.23 -1.32 -21.43
N ARG A 118 25.83 -1.36 -20.23
CA ARG A 118 27.28 -1.67 -20.08
C ARG A 118 27.60 -3.15 -20.17
N GLN A 119 26.67 -4.01 -19.76
CA GLN A 119 26.83 -5.46 -19.72
C GLN A 119 25.52 -6.12 -20.15
N LYS A 120 25.57 -7.41 -20.51
CA LYS A 120 24.36 -8.14 -20.89
C LYS A 120 23.39 -8.21 -19.70
N HIS A 121 22.13 -7.87 -19.94
CA HIS A 121 21.06 -7.97 -18.95
C HIS A 121 19.92 -8.84 -19.46
N THR A 122 19.55 -9.89 -18.72
CA THR A 122 18.40 -10.74 -19.01
C THR A 122 17.22 -10.35 -18.12
N LEU A 123 16.15 -9.83 -18.73
CA LEU A 123 14.94 -9.33 -18.06
C LEU A 123 13.83 -10.37 -18.13
N ILE A 124 13.63 -11.12 -17.04
CA ILE A 124 12.65 -12.21 -16.96
C ILE A 124 11.20 -11.70 -16.96
N GLN A 125 10.38 -12.24 -17.85
CA GLN A 125 8.96 -11.89 -17.99
C GLN A 125 8.03 -12.95 -17.39
N SER A 126 8.37 -14.22 -17.60
CA SER A 126 7.68 -15.35 -16.96
C SER A 126 8.62 -16.54 -16.86
N TRP A 127 8.30 -17.49 -15.99
CA TRP A 127 9.09 -18.71 -15.79
C TRP A 127 8.23 -19.87 -15.31
N GLU A 128 8.73 -21.09 -15.49
CA GLU A 128 8.09 -22.31 -15.00
C GLU A 128 8.21 -22.42 -13.47
N SER A 129 7.10 -22.25 -12.76
CA SER A 129 7.05 -22.17 -11.30
C SER A 129 6.60 -23.47 -10.62
N HIS A 130 6.75 -24.62 -11.29
CA HIS A 130 6.54 -25.93 -10.66
C HIS A 130 7.50 -26.15 -9.50
N GLN A 131 7.03 -26.75 -8.41
CA GLN A 131 7.86 -26.98 -7.23
C GLN A 131 9.13 -27.80 -7.56
N ILE A 132 8.97 -28.87 -8.33
CA ILE A 132 10.08 -29.70 -8.80
C ILE A 132 10.44 -29.29 -10.24
N PRO A 133 11.70 -28.89 -10.52
CA PRO A 133 12.16 -28.61 -11.88
C PRO A 133 12.05 -29.83 -12.82
N ARG A 134 12.25 -29.64 -14.12
CA ARG A 134 12.26 -30.73 -15.11
C ARG A 134 13.54 -31.56 -14.98
N PRO A 135 13.48 -32.89 -14.77
CA PRO A 135 14.65 -33.74 -14.85
C PRO A 135 15.02 -34.05 -16.31
N ILE A 136 16.30 -34.26 -16.58
CA ILE A 136 16.76 -34.85 -17.84
C ILE A 136 16.77 -36.37 -17.69
N GLN A 137 16.01 -37.06 -18.54
CA GLN A 137 16.06 -38.51 -18.63
C GLN A 137 17.27 -38.92 -19.47
N PHE A 138 18.23 -39.60 -18.86
CA PHE A 138 19.31 -40.29 -19.56
C PHE A 138 18.75 -41.66 -19.99
N ILE A 139 18.71 -41.93 -21.30
CA ILE A 139 18.34 -43.25 -21.80
C ILE A 139 19.59 -44.13 -21.67
N ASP A 140 19.51 -45.19 -20.87
CA ASP A 140 20.61 -46.15 -20.70
C ASP A 140 21.03 -46.75 -22.04
N GLY A 141 22.34 -46.81 -22.26
CA GLY A 141 23.00 -47.15 -23.52
C GLY A 141 22.88 -48.60 -24.01
N SER A 142 21.74 -49.28 -23.81
CA SER A 142 21.49 -50.64 -24.32
C SER A 142 20.57 -50.71 -25.54
N SER A 143 20.26 -49.58 -26.19
CA SER A 143 19.59 -49.58 -27.49
C SER A 143 20.22 -48.59 -28.46
N LYS A 144 21.34 -49.00 -29.08
CA LYS A 144 21.74 -48.44 -30.38
C LYS A 144 20.72 -48.93 -31.42
N SER A 145 19.56 -48.29 -31.51
CA SER A 145 18.74 -48.32 -32.72
C SER A 145 18.80 -46.93 -33.33
N SER A 146 19.31 -46.91 -34.56
CA SER A 146 19.47 -45.77 -35.44
C SER A 146 18.11 -45.25 -35.93
N ASN A 147 17.30 -44.67 -35.04
CA ASN A 147 16.08 -43.90 -35.35
C ASN A 147 15.62 -43.10 -34.12
N ASP A 148 16.44 -42.15 -33.64
CA ASP A 148 16.04 -41.19 -32.62
C ASP A 148 15.39 -39.97 -33.29
N SER A 149 14.29 -40.21 -34.01
CA SER A 149 13.51 -39.22 -34.76
C SER A 149 12.13 -39.03 -34.15
N VAL A 150 12.04 -38.92 -32.83
CA VAL A 150 10.90 -38.27 -32.17
C VAL A 150 11.46 -37.19 -31.27
N SER A 151 11.65 -36.00 -31.85
CA SER A 151 12.00 -34.80 -31.10
C SER A 151 10.90 -34.53 -30.08
N HIS A 152 11.09 -34.93 -28.82
CA HIS A 152 10.19 -34.58 -27.74
C HIS A 152 10.13 -33.05 -27.67
N CYS A 153 8.95 -32.49 -27.94
CA CYS A 153 8.73 -31.06 -28.00
C CYS A 153 7.92 -30.67 -26.75
N ASP A 154 8.59 -30.06 -25.78
CA ASP A 154 7.99 -29.59 -24.54
C ASP A 154 6.95 -28.50 -24.83
N ILE A 155 5.97 -28.34 -23.95
CA ILE A 155 5.08 -27.17 -23.93
C ILE A 155 5.46 -26.33 -22.70
N TYR A 156 5.75 -25.05 -22.94
CA TYR A 156 6.17 -24.13 -21.90
C TYR A 156 5.15 -24.05 -20.75
N GLY A 157 5.61 -24.32 -19.53
CA GLY A 157 4.77 -24.28 -18.34
C GLY A 157 3.84 -25.48 -18.16
N LEU A 158 3.83 -26.46 -19.07
CA LEU A 158 2.99 -27.66 -18.96
C LEU A 158 3.83 -28.89 -18.58
N ARG A 159 3.50 -29.48 -17.43
CA ARG A 159 3.87 -30.86 -17.06
C ARG A 159 2.57 -31.65 -16.86
N GLU A 160 2.14 -31.84 -15.61
CA GLU A 160 0.83 -32.41 -15.27
C GLU A 160 -0.28 -31.35 -15.27
N LYS A 161 0.06 -30.15 -14.81
CA LYS A 161 -0.77 -28.94 -14.82
C LYS A 161 0.05 -27.77 -15.31
N GLN A 162 -0.63 -26.81 -15.94
CA GLN A 162 0.00 -25.57 -16.35
C GLN A 162 0.36 -24.74 -15.11
N GLN A 163 1.64 -24.38 -14.96
CA GLN A 163 2.12 -23.56 -13.85
C GLN A 163 3.20 -22.60 -14.33
N ILE A 164 2.81 -21.34 -14.52
CA ILE A 164 3.66 -20.26 -14.97
C ILE A 164 3.46 -19.11 -14.01
N SER A 165 4.55 -18.50 -13.54
CA SER A 165 4.49 -17.29 -12.74
C SER A 165 5.13 -16.12 -13.48
N LYS A 166 4.69 -14.91 -13.12
CA LYS A 166 5.32 -13.68 -13.63
C LYS A 166 6.77 -13.58 -13.16
N GLY A 167 7.59 -12.99 -14.00
CA GLY A 167 8.99 -12.68 -13.70
C GLY A 167 9.12 -11.53 -12.69
N PHE A 168 10.20 -11.57 -11.93
CA PHE A 168 10.63 -10.57 -10.95
C PHE A 168 11.69 -9.65 -11.58
N LEU A 169 11.95 -8.51 -10.92
CA LEU A 169 12.93 -7.53 -11.37
C LEU A 169 14.35 -8.07 -11.15
N THR A 170 15.18 -8.03 -12.19
CA THR A 170 16.59 -8.43 -12.09
C THR A 170 17.49 -7.19 -12.05
N SER A 171 17.29 -6.28 -13.00
CA SER A 171 18.12 -5.08 -13.16
C SER A 171 17.34 -3.88 -13.70
N GLU A 172 16.11 -4.12 -14.16
CA GLU A 172 15.17 -3.11 -14.59
C GLU A 172 14.30 -2.62 -13.43
N CYS A 173 13.75 -1.42 -13.58
CA CYS A 173 12.73 -0.89 -12.68
C CYS A 173 11.35 -1.08 -13.30
N ALA A 174 10.34 -1.37 -12.50
CA ALA A 174 8.94 -1.24 -12.91
C ALA A 174 8.43 0.15 -12.54
N VAL A 175 7.74 0.80 -13.48
CA VAL A 175 7.10 2.09 -13.29
C VAL A 175 5.62 1.92 -13.57
N GLN A 176 4.81 2.36 -12.61
CA GLN A 176 3.36 2.32 -12.69
C GLN A 176 2.80 3.73 -12.56
N PHE A 177 1.83 4.04 -13.42
CA PHE A 177 1.02 5.25 -13.34
C PHE A 177 -0.44 4.85 -13.20
N LYS A 178 -1.11 5.43 -12.22
CA LYS A 178 -2.46 5.09 -11.77
C LYS A 178 -3.34 6.33 -11.92
N LEU A 179 -4.46 6.17 -12.61
CA LEU A 179 -5.47 7.21 -12.80
C LEU A 179 -6.78 6.72 -12.19
N TYR A 180 -7.32 7.47 -11.24
CA TYR A 180 -8.61 7.19 -10.57
C TYR A 180 -9.13 8.49 -9.92
N ASN A 181 -10.33 8.47 -9.37
CA ASN A 181 -10.95 9.62 -8.67
C ASN A 181 -11.03 10.90 -9.52
N LYS A 182 -11.61 10.80 -10.73
CA LYS A 182 -11.70 11.92 -11.70
C LYS A 182 -10.32 12.53 -12.00
N PRO A 183 -9.44 11.76 -12.64
CA PRO A 183 -8.04 12.14 -12.85
C PRO A 183 -7.86 13.32 -13.80
N ILE A 184 -8.87 13.66 -14.62
CA ILE A 184 -8.77 14.72 -15.62
C ILE A 184 -9.72 15.86 -15.29
N LYS A 185 -9.22 17.10 -15.34
CA LYS A 185 -10.01 18.32 -15.21
C LYS A 185 -9.81 19.20 -16.44
N PHE A 186 -10.73 19.13 -17.40
CA PHE A 186 -10.73 20.03 -18.55
C PHE A 186 -11.29 21.41 -18.20
N TRP A 187 -10.73 22.45 -18.81
CA TRP A 187 -11.27 23.81 -18.68
C TRP A 187 -12.33 24.12 -19.74
N ALA A 188 -12.36 23.35 -20.84
CA ALA A 188 -13.41 23.46 -21.86
C ALA A 188 -14.62 22.58 -21.51
N PRO A 189 -15.83 23.15 -21.32
CA PRO A 189 -17.03 22.39 -20.93
C PRO A 189 -17.40 21.26 -21.90
N LYS A 190 -17.22 21.50 -23.21
CA LYS A 190 -17.50 20.52 -24.26
C LYS A 190 -16.68 19.24 -24.13
N LEU A 191 -15.44 19.32 -23.66
CA LEU A 191 -14.60 18.13 -23.46
C LEU A 191 -14.97 17.39 -22.17
N MET A 192 -15.50 18.11 -21.18
CA MET A 192 -15.99 17.52 -19.94
C MET A 192 -17.23 16.65 -20.19
N GLU A 193 -18.15 17.10 -21.04
CA GLU A 193 -19.35 16.34 -21.42
C GLU A 193 -19.02 14.99 -22.11
N HIS A 194 -17.87 14.91 -22.78
CA HIS A 194 -17.43 13.73 -23.52
C HIS A 194 -16.32 12.94 -22.80
N ILE A 195 -16.17 13.08 -21.47
CA ILE A 195 -15.05 12.46 -20.73
C ILE A 195 -15.01 10.93 -20.87
N ASN A 196 -16.18 10.29 -20.98
CA ASN A 196 -16.30 8.83 -21.17
C ASN A 196 -15.90 8.37 -22.59
N LEU A 197 -15.69 9.30 -23.53
CA LEU A 197 -15.17 9.04 -24.87
C LEU A 197 -13.67 9.30 -24.99
N ILE A 198 -12.99 9.57 -23.88
CA ILE A 198 -11.56 9.90 -23.87
C ILE A 198 -10.76 8.64 -23.64
N SER A 199 -9.68 8.51 -24.41
CA SER A 199 -8.65 7.50 -24.19
C SER A 199 -7.28 8.11 -24.00
N ILE A 200 -6.46 7.44 -23.18
CA ILE A 200 -5.11 7.87 -22.85
C ILE A 200 -4.12 6.77 -23.24
N LYS A 201 -3.10 7.14 -24.01
CA LYS A 201 -1.96 6.30 -24.39
C LYS A 201 -0.70 6.82 -23.70
N MET A 202 -0.07 5.98 -22.89
CA MET A 202 1.24 6.26 -22.30
C MET A 202 2.36 5.70 -23.19
N THR A 203 3.37 6.49 -23.50
CA THR A 203 4.54 6.08 -24.30
C THR A 203 5.83 6.45 -23.57
N PRO A 204 6.70 5.47 -23.23
CA PRO A 204 8.04 5.76 -22.75
C PRO A 204 8.93 6.27 -23.89
N VAL A 205 9.66 7.35 -23.67
CA VAL A 205 10.49 8.03 -24.67
C VAL A 205 11.90 8.23 -24.12
N PRO A 206 12.95 7.73 -24.80
CA PRO A 206 14.34 8.01 -24.42
C PRO A 206 14.67 9.50 -24.50
N LEU A 207 15.37 10.02 -23.49
CA LEU A 207 15.77 11.42 -23.36
C LEU A 207 17.16 11.73 -23.95
N SER A 208 17.72 10.81 -24.74
CA SER A 208 19.07 10.90 -25.29
C SER A 208 19.21 11.90 -26.43
N LYS A 209 20.25 12.74 -26.36
CA LYS A 209 20.82 13.44 -27.52
C LYS A 209 21.43 12.40 -28.45
N VAL A 210 21.01 12.37 -29.72
CA VAL A 210 21.78 11.69 -30.78
C VAL A 210 23.14 12.39 -30.82
N SER A 211 24.21 11.70 -30.45
CA SER A 211 25.58 12.19 -30.66
C SER A 211 25.87 12.12 -32.16
N ASP A 212 26.29 13.27 -32.72
CA ASP A 212 26.75 13.48 -34.10
C ASP A 212 28.06 12.73 -34.43
N ASP A 213 28.12 11.42 -34.21
CA ASP A 213 29.29 10.60 -34.60
C ASP A 213 28.95 9.71 -35.80
N TYR A 214 28.61 10.35 -36.92
CA TYR A 214 28.78 9.78 -38.25
C TYR A 214 29.68 10.73 -39.07
N GLU A 215 30.98 10.72 -38.78
CA GLU A 215 31.97 11.05 -39.80
C GLU A 215 32.07 9.86 -40.78
N ASP A 216 31.39 9.93 -41.92
CA ASP A 216 32.09 9.89 -43.22
C ASP A 216 31.20 10.24 -44.43
N LYS A 217 31.64 11.29 -45.12
CA LYS A 217 31.59 11.62 -46.57
C LYS A 217 30.29 12.02 -47.28
N SER A 218 30.30 13.33 -47.58
CA SER A 218 29.99 13.99 -48.86
C SER A 218 28.53 14.15 -49.28
N SER A 219 27.91 15.25 -48.83
CA SER A 219 27.48 16.35 -49.72
C SER A 219 26.82 17.43 -48.88
N VAL A 220 27.53 18.54 -48.70
CA VAL A 220 27.00 19.75 -48.07
C VAL A 220 26.16 20.49 -49.10
N THR A 221 24.84 20.44 -48.96
CA THR A 221 23.94 21.56 -49.28
C THR A 221 22.58 21.30 -48.64
N ASN A 222 22.10 22.28 -47.88
CA ASN A 222 20.81 22.39 -47.17
C ASN A 222 20.83 21.99 -45.69
N LEU A 223 21.25 22.94 -44.85
CA LEU A 223 20.80 23.05 -43.45
C LEU A 223 19.32 23.42 -43.43
N SER A 224 18.44 22.46 -43.67
CA SER A 224 17.03 22.54 -43.27
C SER A 224 16.93 22.06 -41.83
N ILE A 225 16.49 22.96 -40.94
CA ILE A 225 16.09 22.67 -39.55
C ILE A 225 14.74 21.93 -39.60
N ASP A 226 14.74 20.75 -40.21
CA ASP A 226 13.61 19.81 -40.26
C ASP A 226 14.15 18.41 -39.93
N ASN A 227 14.70 18.27 -38.72
CA ASN A 227 14.89 16.95 -38.10
C ASN A 227 13.57 16.44 -37.50
N SER A 228 12.46 16.53 -38.26
CA SER A 228 11.19 15.88 -37.94
C SER A 228 11.16 14.39 -38.34
N ASN A 229 12.30 13.84 -38.78
CA ASN A 229 12.52 12.39 -38.88
C ASN A 229 13.34 11.89 -37.68
N SER A 230 13.05 12.39 -36.48
CA SER A 230 13.38 11.66 -35.26
C SER A 230 12.67 10.31 -35.36
N LEU A 231 13.43 9.20 -35.43
CA LEU A 231 12.92 7.85 -35.23
C LEU A 231 11.84 7.91 -34.15
N THR A 232 10.60 7.71 -34.53
CA THR A 232 9.50 7.81 -33.58
C THR A 232 9.71 6.71 -32.53
N ALA A 233 9.28 6.92 -31.28
CA ALA A 233 9.33 5.85 -30.28
C ALA A 233 8.59 4.57 -30.77
N GLU A 234 7.69 4.71 -31.75
CA GLU A 234 7.03 3.63 -32.47
C GLU A 234 8.00 2.81 -33.35
N ASP A 235 9.06 3.41 -33.92
CA ASP A 235 10.08 2.71 -34.73
C ASP A 235 11.03 1.85 -33.87
N ILE A 236 11.35 2.29 -32.64
CA ILE A 236 12.14 1.50 -31.68
C ILE A 236 11.31 0.31 -31.15
N GLN A 237 10.03 0.55 -30.89
CA GLN A 237 9.10 -0.49 -30.41
C GLN A 237 8.81 -1.55 -31.48
N GLN A 238 8.82 -1.18 -32.76
CA GLN A 238 8.64 -2.10 -33.88
C GLN A 238 9.84 -3.06 -34.08
N ASN A 239 11.07 -2.64 -33.78
CA ASN A 239 12.26 -3.48 -34.01
C ASN A 239 12.66 -4.37 -32.82
N LEU A 240 12.41 -3.96 -31.56
CA LEU A 240 12.84 -4.69 -30.36
C LEU A 240 11.69 -5.20 -29.48
N GLY A 241 10.45 -4.72 -29.66
CA GLY A 241 9.29 -5.15 -28.86
C GLY A 241 9.35 -4.84 -27.36
N TRP A 242 10.33 -4.04 -26.92
CA TRP A 242 10.52 -3.55 -25.55
C TRP A 242 11.20 -2.18 -25.59
N PRO A 243 10.87 -1.23 -24.70
CA PRO A 243 9.88 -1.32 -23.63
C PRO A 243 8.45 -1.32 -24.16
N PHE A 244 7.57 -2.02 -23.46
CA PHE A 244 6.13 -2.05 -23.75
C PHE A 244 5.34 -1.57 -22.54
N VAL A 245 4.07 -1.23 -22.79
CA VAL A 245 3.15 -0.74 -21.76
C VAL A 245 2.01 -1.72 -21.61
N GLU A 246 1.79 -2.15 -20.38
CA GLU A 246 0.64 -2.96 -20.00
C GLU A 246 -0.39 -2.08 -19.30
N CYS A 247 -1.66 -2.30 -19.61
CA CYS A 247 -2.78 -1.62 -18.99
C CYS A 247 -3.66 -2.58 -18.20
N MET A 248 -4.30 -2.08 -17.15
CA MET A 248 -5.36 -2.77 -16.40
C MET A 248 -6.43 -1.75 -15.98
N ASP A 249 -7.69 -2.14 -16.15
CA ASP A 249 -8.86 -1.35 -15.80
C ASP A 249 -9.72 -2.08 -14.77
N ILE A 250 -10.18 -1.36 -13.74
CA ILE A 250 -11.10 -1.86 -12.71
C ILE A 250 -12.31 -0.90 -12.65
N PRO A 251 -13.56 -1.39 -12.75
CA PRO A 251 -13.96 -2.77 -13.07
C PRO A 251 -13.85 -3.03 -14.58
N GLY A 252 -13.10 -4.05 -15.01
CA GLY A 252 -12.97 -4.33 -16.45
C GLY A 252 -12.02 -5.47 -16.85
N GLY A 253 -11.01 -5.78 -16.05
CA GLY A 253 -10.05 -6.84 -16.38
C GLY A 253 -9.43 -7.55 -15.17
N TYR A 254 -9.21 -8.86 -15.32
CA TYR A 254 -8.52 -9.74 -14.36
C TYR A 254 -7.08 -10.07 -14.78
N LYS A 255 -6.61 -9.48 -15.90
CA LYS A 255 -5.24 -9.64 -16.41
C LYS A 255 -4.73 -8.32 -16.96
N LEU A 256 -3.42 -8.09 -16.79
CA LEU A 256 -2.68 -7.05 -17.49
C LEU A 256 -2.67 -7.36 -19.00
N GLN A 257 -3.07 -6.38 -19.81
CA GLN A 257 -3.11 -6.48 -21.27
C GLN A 257 -2.13 -5.51 -21.89
N LEU A 258 -1.62 -5.82 -23.08
CA LEU A 258 -0.82 -4.85 -23.83
C LEU A 258 -1.67 -3.63 -24.17
N GLN A 259 -1.12 -2.43 -24.01
CA GLN A 259 -1.80 -1.19 -24.37
C GLN A 259 -2.22 -1.21 -25.85
N LYS A 260 -3.47 -0.83 -26.12
CA LYS A 260 -4.00 -0.73 -27.49
C LYS A 260 -3.38 0.48 -28.22
N GLN A 261 -3.51 0.51 -29.54
CA GLN A 261 -2.95 1.57 -30.39
C GLN A 261 -3.30 3.00 -29.93
N PHE A 262 -4.55 3.21 -29.50
CA PHE A 262 -5.06 4.50 -29.00
C PHE A 262 -5.18 4.54 -27.47
N GLY A 263 -4.47 3.66 -26.77
CA GLY A 263 -4.48 3.62 -25.31
C GLY A 263 -5.75 3.01 -24.72
N THR A 264 -6.11 3.50 -23.53
CA THR A 264 -7.16 2.96 -22.68
C THR A 264 -8.26 4.00 -22.47
N MET A 265 -9.53 3.58 -22.59
CA MET A 265 -10.68 4.44 -22.33
C MET A 265 -10.77 4.77 -20.83
N ILE A 266 -10.90 6.06 -20.50
CA ILE A 266 -11.01 6.51 -19.12
C ILE A 266 -12.48 6.56 -18.72
N THR A 267 -12.79 6.00 -17.55
CA THR A 267 -14.13 6.04 -16.95
C THR A 267 -14.08 6.82 -15.64
N GLU A 268 -15.14 7.57 -15.32
CA GLU A 268 -15.15 8.46 -14.14
C GLU A 268 -14.93 7.73 -12.81
N ASN A 269 -15.44 6.50 -12.70
CA ASN A 269 -15.37 5.67 -11.49
C ASN A 269 -14.39 4.48 -11.64
N GLY A 270 -13.55 4.52 -12.69
CA GLY A 270 -12.57 3.47 -12.96
C GLY A 270 -11.24 3.70 -12.26
N PHE A 271 -10.53 2.60 -12.02
CA PHE A 271 -9.10 2.61 -11.73
C PHE A 271 -8.34 2.10 -12.95
N HIS A 272 -7.50 2.95 -13.51
CA HIS A 272 -6.70 2.68 -14.70
C HIS A 272 -5.21 2.64 -14.32
N LEU A 273 -4.55 1.53 -14.64
CA LEU A 273 -3.13 1.31 -14.38
C LEU A 273 -2.38 1.21 -15.69
N PHE A 274 -1.30 1.98 -15.83
CA PHE A 274 -0.30 1.86 -16.88
C PHE A 274 1.01 1.38 -16.26
N GLN A 275 1.50 0.23 -16.70
CA GLN A 275 2.73 -0.37 -16.20
C GLN A 275 3.74 -0.53 -17.32
N THR A 276 5.00 -0.17 -17.06
CA THR A 276 6.11 -0.48 -17.95
C THR A 276 7.35 -0.87 -17.15
N ARG A 277 8.22 -1.65 -17.78
CA ARG A 277 9.52 -2.04 -17.21
C ARG A 277 10.61 -1.38 -18.02
N ILE A 278 11.52 -0.69 -17.34
CA ILE A 278 12.50 0.20 -17.95
C ILE A 278 13.86 -0.04 -17.28
N HIS A 279 14.89 -0.19 -18.09
CA HIS A 279 16.28 -0.13 -17.64
C HIS A 279 16.75 1.33 -17.71
N ASN A 280 17.59 1.76 -16.76
CA ASN A 280 18.06 3.14 -16.66
C ASN A 280 16.94 4.20 -16.62
N PHE A 281 16.04 4.08 -15.64
CA PHE A 281 14.92 4.98 -15.39
C PHE A 281 15.23 6.49 -15.57
N GLY A 282 16.43 6.95 -15.18
CA GLY A 282 16.81 8.36 -15.26
C GLY A 282 16.88 8.95 -16.69
N TYR A 283 16.87 8.12 -17.72
CA TYR A 283 16.98 8.54 -19.13
C TYR A 283 15.69 8.38 -19.92
N ILE A 284 14.56 8.03 -19.30
CA ILE A 284 13.29 7.80 -20.00
C ILE A 284 12.23 8.77 -19.49
N GLY A 285 11.67 9.57 -20.40
CA GLY A 285 10.45 10.36 -20.16
C GLY A 285 9.20 9.57 -20.51
N TYR A 286 8.04 10.03 -20.06
CA TYR A 286 6.75 9.40 -20.31
C TYR A 286 5.79 10.41 -20.92
N VAL A 287 5.25 10.10 -22.09
CA VAL A 287 4.28 10.94 -22.80
C VAL A 287 2.90 10.32 -22.68
N PHE A 288 1.94 11.09 -22.19
CA PHE A 288 0.54 10.70 -22.13
C PHE A 288 -0.22 11.43 -23.24
N ASN A 289 -0.54 10.72 -24.30
CA ASN A 289 -1.32 11.22 -25.44
C ASN A 289 -2.81 10.99 -25.19
N ILE A 290 -3.62 12.02 -25.43
CA ILE A 290 -5.06 12.01 -25.16
C ILE A 290 -5.82 12.05 -26.49
N TYR A 291 -6.76 11.14 -26.64
CA TYR A 291 -7.60 11.01 -27.83
C TYR A 291 -9.08 11.03 -27.47
N VAL A 292 -9.91 11.57 -28.37
CA VAL A 292 -11.38 11.61 -28.26
C VAL A 292 -11.99 10.70 -29.31
N HIS A 293 -12.87 9.80 -28.88
CA HIS A 293 -13.65 8.90 -29.75
C HIS A 293 -14.98 9.53 -30.15
N ASN A 294 -15.50 9.15 -31.32
CA ASN A 294 -16.83 9.56 -31.78
C ASN A 294 -17.89 8.51 -31.42
N GLU A 295 -19.09 8.96 -31.05
CA GLU A 295 -20.22 8.09 -30.61
C GLU A 295 -20.78 7.15 -31.70
N SER A 296 -20.47 7.40 -32.97
CA SER A 296 -20.94 6.63 -34.13
C SER A 296 -19.74 6.11 -34.93
N SER A 297 -19.34 4.85 -34.72
CA SER A 297 -17.98 4.40 -35.07
C SER A 297 -17.83 3.77 -36.46
N GLN A 298 -16.93 4.36 -37.25
CA GLN A 298 -15.90 3.66 -38.07
C GLN A 298 -14.62 4.52 -38.27
N LYS A 299 -14.58 5.77 -37.80
CA LYS A 299 -13.41 6.66 -37.94
C LYS A 299 -12.43 6.51 -36.76
N PRO A 300 -11.11 6.65 -36.99
CA PRO A 300 -10.12 6.64 -35.92
C PRO A 300 -10.32 7.81 -34.94
N PRO A 301 -9.92 7.66 -33.66
CA PRO A 301 -10.09 8.71 -32.67
C PRO A 301 -9.18 9.91 -32.94
N TYR A 302 -9.62 11.11 -32.53
CA TYR A 302 -8.89 12.36 -32.76
C TYR A 302 -7.94 12.65 -31.61
N TYR A 303 -6.67 12.91 -31.95
CA TYR A 303 -5.68 13.38 -30.99
C TYR A 303 -5.97 14.83 -30.58
N ILE A 304 -6.10 15.10 -29.29
CA ILE A 304 -6.44 16.44 -28.77
C ILE A 304 -5.28 17.13 -28.07
N GLY A 305 -4.36 16.37 -27.47
CA GLY A 305 -3.24 16.92 -26.73
C GLY A 305 -2.44 15.88 -25.98
N SER A 306 -1.37 16.32 -25.33
CA SER A 306 -0.49 15.47 -24.55
C SER A 306 -0.01 16.11 -23.26
N THR A 307 0.54 15.28 -22.39
CA THR A 307 1.34 15.73 -21.26
C THR A 307 2.61 14.91 -21.12
N TYR A 308 3.64 15.51 -20.54
CA TYR A 308 4.98 14.96 -20.43
C TYR A 308 5.36 14.82 -18.95
N ILE A 309 5.88 13.66 -18.59
CA ILE A 309 6.41 13.39 -17.26
C ILE A 309 7.88 12.99 -17.40
N LEU A 310 8.74 13.74 -16.72
CA LEU A 310 10.17 13.47 -16.69
C LEU A 310 10.53 12.72 -15.39
N PRO A 311 11.63 11.95 -15.39
CA PRO A 311 12.15 11.30 -14.18
C PRO A 311 12.31 12.27 -12.99
N SER A 312 12.68 13.52 -13.26
CA SER A 312 12.85 14.57 -12.24
C SER A 312 11.55 14.96 -11.53
N ASN A 313 10.37 14.68 -12.12
CA ASN A 313 9.08 14.91 -11.46
C ASN A 313 8.77 13.86 -10.38
N MET A 314 9.46 12.71 -10.39
CA MET A 314 9.25 11.60 -9.46
C MET A 314 10.39 11.53 -8.43
N LYS A 315 10.22 12.21 -7.29
CA LYS A 315 11.28 12.32 -6.26
C LYS A 315 11.40 11.06 -5.38
N TYR A 316 10.27 10.49 -4.99
CA TYR A 316 10.20 9.32 -4.11
C TYR A 316 9.76 8.08 -4.89
N SER A 317 9.65 6.94 -4.25
CA SER A 317 9.15 5.72 -4.88
C SER A 317 7.67 5.78 -5.22
N ASN A 318 6.88 6.61 -4.56
CA ASN A 318 5.47 6.82 -4.84
C ASN A 318 5.10 8.30 -4.62
N GLY A 319 4.02 8.73 -5.26
CA GLY A 319 3.49 10.08 -5.07
C GLY A 319 2.46 10.46 -6.11
N VAL A 320 2.08 11.74 -6.10
CA VAL A 320 1.10 12.32 -7.02
C VAL A 320 1.76 13.43 -7.83
N ILE A 321 1.47 13.49 -9.12
CA ILE A 321 1.94 14.52 -10.04
C ILE A 321 0.72 15.17 -10.66
N MET A 322 0.69 16.51 -10.64
CA MET A 322 -0.28 17.32 -11.38
C MET A 322 0.41 17.86 -12.63
N CYS A 323 -0.06 17.47 -13.82
CA CYS A 323 0.50 17.93 -15.08
C CYS A 323 -0.53 18.69 -15.93
N PRO A 324 -0.15 19.79 -16.59
CA PRO A 324 -1.01 20.44 -17.56
C PRO A 324 -1.14 19.57 -18.82
N ILE A 325 -2.34 19.55 -19.40
CA ILE A 325 -2.63 18.95 -20.71
C ILE A 325 -2.48 20.05 -21.75
N THR A 326 -1.61 19.82 -22.74
CA THR A 326 -1.32 20.80 -23.79
C THR A 326 -1.90 20.35 -25.13
N SER A 327 -2.62 21.23 -25.81
CA SER A 327 -3.21 20.95 -27.12
C SER A 327 -2.14 20.93 -28.23
N VAL A 328 -2.54 20.46 -29.42
CA VAL A 328 -1.72 20.53 -30.63
C VAL A 328 -1.27 21.97 -30.97
N ARG A 329 -2.04 22.97 -30.54
CA ARG A 329 -1.75 24.39 -30.74
C ARG A 329 -1.00 25.02 -29.55
N GLN A 330 -0.42 24.21 -28.67
CA GLN A 330 0.28 24.65 -27.46
C GLN A 330 -0.60 25.44 -26.47
N GLN A 331 -1.92 25.23 -26.51
CA GLN A 331 -2.86 25.83 -25.57
C GLN A 331 -3.21 24.85 -24.45
N PRO A 332 -3.28 25.29 -23.19
CA PRO A 332 -3.62 24.40 -22.09
C PRO A 332 -5.11 24.02 -22.15
N LEU A 333 -5.39 22.71 -22.13
CA LEU A 333 -6.75 22.15 -22.19
C LEU A 333 -7.31 21.84 -20.80
N GLY A 334 -6.44 21.62 -19.82
CA GLY A 334 -6.81 21.19 -18.48
C GLY A 334 -5.62 20.62 -17.72
N GLU A 335 -5.92 19.88 -16.66
CA GLU A 335 -4.94 19.23 -15.78
C GLU A 335 -5.21 17.73 -15.67
N LEU A 336 -4.14 16.96 -15.56
CA LEU A 336 -4.14 15.51 -15.34
C LEU A 336 -3.43 15.21 -14.02
N GLU A 337 -4.17 14.59 -13.10
CA GLU A 337 -3.65 14.04 -11.84
C GLU A 337 -3.19 12.60 -12.06
N ILE A 338 -1.92 12.31 -11.75
CA ILE A 338 -1.32 10.99 -11.93
C ILE A 338 -0.66 10.53 -10.66
N HIS A 339 -1.09 9.38 -10.15
CA HIS A 339 -0.44 8.69 -9.04
C HIS A 339 0.63 7.76 -9.61
N TYR A 340 1.86 7.80 -9.10
CA TYR A 340 2.95 6.96 -9.60
C TYR A 340 3.51 6.03 -8.54
N LEU A 341 4.12 4.94 -9.00
CA LEU A 341 4.91 4.00 -8.21
C LEU A 341 6.14 3.55 -9.03
N ILE A 342 7.31 3.62 -8.42
CA ILE A 342 8.59 3.16 -8.96
C ILE A 342 9.08 2.02 -8.10
N ILE A 343 9.26 0.86 -8.71
CA ILE A 343 9.76 -0.35 -8.04
C ILE A 343 11.16 -0.63 -8.60
N LYS A 344 12.15 -0.58 -7.71
CA LYS A 344 13.56 -0.84 -8.06
C LYS A 344 13.93 -2.28 -7.69
N PRO A 345 14.85 -2.94 -8.40
CA PRO A 345 15.36 -4.24 -7.98
C PRO A 345 16.14 -4.08 -6.67
N THR A 346 16.02 -5.06 -5.78
CA THR A 346 16.71 -5.06 -4.48
C THR A 346 18.16 -5.51 -4.68
N LYS A 347 19.14 -4.77 -4.14
CA LYS A 347 20.57 -5.10 -4.29
C LYS A 347 21.06 -6.15 -3.31
N ASP A 348 20.39 -6.25 -2.16
CA ASP A 348 20.82 -7.08 -1.03
C ASP A 348 20.31 -8.53 -1.09
N ILE A 349 19.38 -8.86 -1.99
CA ILE A 349 18.83 -10.22 -2.13
C ILE A 349 19.24 -10.82 -3.47
N HIS A 350 19.60 -12.10 -3.44
CA HIS A 350 19.90 -12.88 -4.63
C HIS A 350 18.74 -13.81 -4.96
N CYS A 351 18.12 -13.62 -6.12
CA CYS A 351 17.01 -14.41 -6.62
C CYS A 351 17.43 -15.19 -7.87
N ASN A 352 17.42 -16.52 -7.78
CA ASN A 352 17.71 -17.42 -8.89
C ASN A 352 16.49 -18.33 -9.21
N LEU A 353 16.61 -19.19 -10.21
CA LEU A 353 15.51 -20.07 -10.66
C LEU A 353 15.48 -21.44 -9.95
N GLU A 354 16.35 -21.67 -8.96
CA GLU A 354 16.49 -22.95 -8.26
C GLU A 354 15.33 -23.19 -7.29
N LYS A 355 15.18 -22.27 -6.33
CA LYS A 355 14.38 -22.48 -5.12
C LYS A 355 13.05 -21.76 -5.22
N ILE A 356 11.99 -22.55 -5.31
CA ILE A 356 10.65 -22.07 -5.04
C ILE A 356 10.26 -22.55 -3.66
N LYS A 357 10.07 -21.62 -2.72
CA LYS A 357 9.45 -21.94 -1.43
C LYS A 357 7.97 -21.64 -1.49
N ILE A 358 7.28 -22.33 -2.40
CA ILE A 358 5.85 -22.48 -2.25
C ILE A 358 5.69 -23.37 -1.02
N THR A 359 5.22 -22.76 0.06
CA THR A 359 4.66 -23.45 1.21
C THR A 359 3.79 -24.59 0.68
N ASP A 360 4.01 -25.83 1.14
CA ASP A 360 3.35 -27.06 0.66
C ASP A 360 1.83 -27.03 0.87
N TRP A 361 1.15 -26.16 0.13
CA TRP A 361 -0.29 -25.94 0.16
C TRP A 361 -1.02 -26.89 -0.78
N LYS A 362 -0.27 -27.77 -1.44
CA LYS A 362 -0.71 -28.53 -2.61
C LYS A 362 -1.34 -29.89 -2.29
N SER A 363 -1.54 -30.26 -1.03
CA SER A 363 -2.13 -31.58 -0.74
C SER A 363 -3.23 -31.62 0.31
N SER A 364 -3.48 -30.57 1.08
CA SER A 364 -4.50 -30.67 2.12
C SER A 364 -5.83 -30.09 1.63
N GLN A 365 -6.85 -30.94 1.57
CA GLN A 365 -8.27 -30.53 1.74
C GLN A 365 -8.51 -29.87 3.12
N VAL A 366 -7.46 -29.56 3.88
CA VAL A 366 -7.49 -29.07 5.25
C VAL A 366 -7.17 -27.58 5.22
N THR A 367 -8.11 -26.80 5.74
CA THR A 367 -7.95 -25.37 6.00
C THR A 367 -6.89 -25.14 7.06
N LEU A 368 -5.99 -24.17 6.82
CA LEU A 368 -4.92 -23.82 7.75
C LEU A 368 -5.44 -23.03 8.95
N ASP A 369 -4.89 -23.33 10.12
CA ASP A 369 -5.17 -22.64 11.37
C ASP A 369 -4.02 -21.68 11.70
N ILE A 370 -4.32 -20.38 11.72
CA ILE A 370 -3.33 -19.32 11.89
C ILE A 370 -3.59 -18.54 13.19
N GLY A 371 -2.58 -18.48 14.05
CA GLY A 371 -2.65 -17.66 15.28
C GLY A 371 -2.44 -16.18 14.98
N HIS A 372 -3.47 -15.36 15.18
CA HIS A 372 -3.41 -13.90 15.02
C HIS A 372 -2.46 -13.29 16.06
N ARG A 373 -1.43 -12.53 15.66
CA ARG A 373 -0.40 -11.96 16.57
C ARG A 373 0.17 -12.96 17.58
N GLY A 374 0.20 -14.24 17.22
CA GLY A 374 0.38 -15.38 18.12
C GLY A 374 -0.94 -15.88 18.74
N LEU A 375 -1.17 -15.62 20.03
CA LEU A 375 -2.37 -16.03 20.79
C LEU A 375 -3.47 -14.95 20.83
N GLY A 376 -3.56 -14.16 19.77
CA GLY A 376 -4.61 -13.18 19.58
C GLY A 376 -4.41 -11.85 20.29
N SER A 377 -5.39 -10.96 20.10
CA SER A 377 -5.34 -9.64 20.72
C SER A 377 -5.55 -9.70 22.23
N SER A 378 -4.63 -9.09 22.99
CA SER A 378 -4.64 -9.14 24.46
C SER A 378 -5.55 -8.09 25.10
N PHE A 379 -6.16 -7.19 24.32
CA PHE A 379 -6.71 -5.92 24.84
C PHE A 379 -8.17 -5.60 24.46
N LYS A 380 -8.99 -6.59 24.05
CA LYS A 380 -10.42 -6.38 23.80
C LYS A 380 -11.22 -6.47 25.11
N GLN A 381 -11.57 -5.28 25.61
CA GLN A 381 -12.15 -4.87 26.90
C GLN A 381 -13.42 -5.57 27.44
N LEU A 382 -13.91 -6.70 26.90
CA LEU A 382 -15.24 -7.23 27.25
C LEU A 382 -15.36 -8.75 27.44
N LEU A 383 -14.27 -9.52 27.42
CA LEU A 383 -14.33 -10.96 27.62
C LEU A 383 -13.51 -11.39 28.86
N PRO A 384 -14.07 -12.20 29.79
CA PRO A 384 -13.34 -12.78 30.92
C PRO A 384 -12.13 -13.65 30.52
N ASP A 385 -12.01 -13.97 29.22
CA ASP A 385 -11.06 -14.93 28.67
C ASP A 385 -10.07 -14.27 27.67
N CYS A 386 -9.40 -13.18 28.06
CA CYS A 386 -8.28 -12.63 27.29
C CYS A 386 -7.00 -13.44 27.52
N SER A 387 -6.13 -13.56 26.51
CA SER A 387 -4.86 -14.29 26.66
C SER A 387 -3.95 -13.61 27.69
N HIS A 388 -3.36 -14.38 28.60
CA HIS A 388 -2.43 -13.86 29.62
C HIS A 388 -1.07 -13.42 29.06
N ILE A 389 -0.84 -13.60 27.75
CA ILE A 389 0.41 -13.29 27.07
C ILE A 389 0.15 -12.14 26.10
N ARG A 390 1.03 -11.14 26.12
CA ARG A 390 0.95 -9.97 25.24
C ARG A 390 1.07 -10.36 23.76
N GLU A 391 0.17 -9.86 22.93
CA GLU A 391 0.20 -9.97 21.47
C GLU A 391 1.55 -9.50 20.87
N ASN A 392 1.94 -10.04 19.72
CA ASN A 392 3.15 -9.64 18.99
C ASN A 392 4.47 -9.75 19.80
N THR A 393 4.51 -10.65 20.80
CA THR A 393 5.72 -11.02 21.54
C THR A 393 6.23 -12.41 21.15
N ILE A 394 7.53 -12.70 21.36
CA ILE A 394 8.10 -14.02 21.08
C ILE A 394 7.39 -15.11 21.91
N ALA A 395 7.00 -14.81 23.14
CA ALA A 395 6.22 -15.71 23.98
C ALA A 395 4.86 -16.05 23.34
N SER A 396 4.14 -15.07 22.81
CA SER A 396 2.86 -15.27 22.12
C SER A 396 3.02 -16.17 20.89
N LEU A 397 4.05 -15.93 20.09
CA LEU A 397 4.34 -16.73 18.88
C LEU A 397 4.72 -18.18 19.23
N LYS A 398 5.58 -18.38 20.24
CA LYS A 398 5.98 -19.71 20.72
C LYS A 398 4.79 -20.49 21.26
N GLU A 399 3.90 -19.83 22.00
CA GLU A 399 2.76 -20.52 22.58
C GLU A 399 1.72 -20.89 21.53
N ALA A 400 1.48 -20.04 20.53
CA ALA A 400 0.65 -20.40 19.37
C ALA A 400 1.21 -21.62 18.61
N ALA A 401 2.54 -21.68 18.42
CA ALA A 401 3.23 -22.84 17.88
C ALA A 401 3.01 -24.11 18.74
N ASN A 402 3.18 -24.02 20.06
CA ASN A 402 2.97 -25.13 20.99
C ASN A 402 1.53 -25.66 21.01
N LYS A 403 0.56 -24.83 20.65
CA LYS A 403 -0.86 -25.19 20.52
C LYS A 403 -1.21 -25.82 19.17
N GLY A 404 -0.27 -25.91 18.23
CA GLY A 404 -0.42 -26.62 16.97
C GLY A 404 -0.90 -25.76 15.80
N ALA A 405 -0.68 -24.44 15.88
CA ALA A 405 -0.91 -23.53 14.75
C ALA A 405 -0.03 -23.92 13.56
N ASP A 406 -0.59 -23.90 12.35
CA ASP A 406 0.18 -24.15 11.13
C ASP A 406 1.03 -22.92 10.78
N PHE A 407 0.48 -21.74 11.01
CA PHE A 407 1.16 -20.46 10.89
C PHE A 407 0.90 -19.56 12.09
N VAL A 408 1.82 -18.64 12.34
CA VAL A 408 1.58 -17.47 13.20
C VAL A 408 1.62 -16.22 12.34
N GLU A 409 0.63 -15.36 12.54
CA GLU A 409 0.55 -14.04 11.92
C GLU A 409 1.11 -12.99 12.89
N PHE A 410 1.79 -11.98 12.35
CA PHE A 410 2.23 -10.81 13.11
C PHE A 410 2.59 -9.63 12.19
N ASP A 411 2.55 -8.42 12.77
CA ASP A 411 2.78 -7.15 12.10
C ASP A 411 4.23 -6.67 12.16
N ILE A 412 4.79 -6.24 11.03
CA ILE A 412 6.13 -5.67 10.93
C ILE A 412 6.11 -4.18 10.62
N GLN A 413 6.89 -3.44 11.41
CA GLN A 413 7.20 -2.03 11.21
C GLN A 413 8.71 -1.78 11.29
N LEU A 414 9.14 -0.62 10.76
CA LEU A 414 10.51 -0.12 10.94
C LEU A 414 10.53 0.97 12.00
N THR A 415 11.54 0.88 12.86
CA THR A 415 11.97 1.94 13.78
C THR A 415 12.74 3.05 13.05
N LYS A 416 13.00 4.16 13.74
CA LYS A 416 13.78 5.29 13.22
C LYS A 416 15.17 4.89 12.72
N ASP A 417 15.80 3.93 13.40
CA ASP A 417 17.11 3.36 13.05
C ASP A 417 17.01 2.18 12.07
N LEU A 418 15.88 2.07 11.35
CA LEU A 418 15.65 1.11 10.26
C LEU A 418 15.69 -0.36 10.71
N VAL A 419 15.37 -0.64 11.98
CA VAL A 419 15.29 -2.02 12.50
C VAL A 419 13.86 -2.57 12.35
N PRO A 420 13.67 -3.73 11.68
CA PRO A 420 12.38 -4.40 11.62
C PRO A 420 11.97 -4.99 12.96
N ILE A 421 10.83 -4.55 13.47
CA ILE A 421 10.25 -4.98 14.74
C ILE A 421 8.84 -5.51 14.54
N ILE A 422 8.40 -6.35 15.47
CA ILE A 422 7.04 -6.87 15.52
C ILE A 422 6.17 -5.96 16.38
N TYR A 423 5.22 -5.25 15.77
CA TYR A 423 4.26 -4.36 16.45
C TYR A 423 3.15 -3.88 15.51
N HIS A 424 1.90 -3.85 16.02
CA HIS A 424 0.70 -3.57 15.22
C HIS A 424 0.40 -2.07 15.03
N ASP A 425 0.37 -1.29 16.11
CA ASP A 425 -0.14 0.09 16.08
C ASP A 425 0.89 1.06 15.46
N PHE A 426 0.45 2.07 14.72
CA PHE A 426 1.36 3.08 14.15
C PHE A 426 1.95 4.03 15.21
N GLU A 427 1.30 4.12 16.37
CA GLU A 427 1.66 4.99 17.47
C GLU A 427 1.92 4.17 18.75
N VAL A 428 2.82 4.68 19.58
CA VAL A 428 3.09 4.18 20.93
C VAL A 428 2.57 5.18 21.94
N SER A 429 2.01 4.68 23.04
CA SER A 429 1.44 5.51 24.09
C SER A 429 2.37 5.58 25.29
N LEU A 430 2.75 6.77 25.70
CA LEU A 430 3.74 7.02 26.75
C LEU A 430 3.05 7.63 27.96
N ALA A 431 3.21 7.00 29.12
CA ALA A 431 2.85 7.63 30.39
C ALA A 431 3.93 8.61 30.81
N THR A 432 3.50 9.78 31.23
CA THR A 432 4.38 10.74 31.90
C THR A 432 4.08 10.73 33.40
N LYS A 433 5.12 10.60 34.24
CA LYS A 433 5.01 10.84 35.69
C LYS A 433 5.48 12.25 36.00
N SER A 434 4.66 13.02 36.73
CA SER A 434 5.08 14.28 37.36
C SER A 434 6.23 14.02 38.34
N LYS A 435 7.19 14.94 38.44
CA LYS A 435 8.27 14.89 39.46
C LYS A 435 7.82 15.41 40.83
N THR A 436 6.61 15.95 40.97
CA THR A 436 6.21 16.70 42.17
C THR A 436 5.05 16.16 42.98
N ASP A 437 4.35 15.10 42.58
CA ASP A 437 3.23 14.57 43.38
C ASP A 437 3.33 13.06 43.57
N VAL A 438 3.53 12.66 44.83
CA VAL A 438 3.68 11.28 45.35
C VAL A 438 2.31 10.65 45.65
N LEU A 439 1.21 11.30 45.27
CA LEU A 439 -0.14 10.76 45.41
C LEU A 439 -0.66 10.41 44.01
N ALA A 440 -0.75 9.10 43.77
CA ALA A 440 -1.17 8.49 42.53
C ALA A 440 -2.63 8.85 42.21
N GLU A 441 -2.91 9.33 40.99
CA GLU A 441 -4.08 8.92 40.19
C GLU A 441 -4.09 9.46 38.74
N ASP A 442 -3.41 10.58 38.42
CA ASP A 442 -3.46 11.14 37.04
C ASP A 442 -2.17 10.90 36.24
N VAL A 443 -2.09 9.76 35.57
CA VAL A 443 -1.05 9.47 34.56
C VAL A 443 -1.56 9.91 33.18
N GLU A 444 -0.99 10.99 32.65
CA GLU A 444 -1.34 11.45 31.29
C GLU A 444 -0.56 10.65 30.24
N ILE A 445 -1.31 10.17 29.23
CA ILE A 445 -0.83 9.28 28.17
C ILE A 445 -0.71 10.08 26.88
N ILE A 446 0.48 10.13 26.28
CA ILE A 446 0.76 10.81 25.01
C ILE A 446 0.99 9.78 23.92
N GLN A 447 0.29 9.91 22.79
CA GLN A 447 0.55 9.10 21.58
C GLN A 447 1.63 9.76 20.72
N VAL A 448 2.62 8.97 20.32
CA VAL A 448 3.71 9.41 19.44
C VAL A 448 3.92 8.36 18.36
N PRO A 449 4.16 8.74 17.09
CA PRO A 449 4.49 7.78 16.04
C PRO A 449 5.63 6.85 16.43
N LEU A 450 5.44 5.54 16.21
CA LEU A 450 6.47 4.54 16.50
C LEU A 450 7.77 4.82 15.72
N LYS A 451 7.62 5.34 14.50
CA LYS A 451 8.71 5.60 13.56
C LYS A 451 9.63 6.74 14.00
N ASP A 452 9.28 7.48 15.05
CA ASP A 452 10.13 8.54 15.64
C ASP A 452 11.13 8.01 16.68
N PHE A 453 10.99 6.73 17.09
CA PHE A 453 11.85 6.11 18.10
C PHE A 453 12.83 5.12 17.49
N SER A 454 14.06 5.09 18.02
CA SER A 454 14.96 3.97 17.81
C SER A 454 14.53 2.75 18.62
N LEU A 455 14.98 1.56 18.24
CA LEU A 455 14.68 0.35 19.00
C LEU A 455 15.12 0.45 20.47
N GLU A 456 16.32 1.00 20.70
CA GLU A 456 16.86 1.18 22.05
C GLU A 456 15.98 2.11 22.91
N GLN A 457 15.40 3.15 22.29
CA GLN A 457 14.47 4.05 22.96
C GLN A 457 13.16 3.32 23.31
N LEU A 458 12.60 2.54 22.39
CA LEU A 458 11.38 1.76 22.63
C LEU A 458 11.53 0.79 23.80
N HIS A 459 12.68 0.10 23.92
CA HIS A 459 12.93 -0.82 25.03
C HIS A 459 13.20 -0.12 26.37
N LYS A 460 13.64 1.14 26.36
CA LYS A 460 13.87 1.92 27.59
C LYS A 460 12.62 2.64 28.10
N LEU A 461 11.66 2.91 27.23
CA LEU A 461 10.44 3.63 27.57
C LEU A 461 9.40 2.71 28.20
N LYS A 462 8.69 3.21 29.21
CA LYS A 462 7.47 2.56 29.71
C LYS A 462 6.33 2.88 28.75
N ILE A 463 6.07 1.95 27.85
CA ILE A 463 5.03 2.08 26.83
C ILE A 463 3.75 1.40 27.34
N TYR A 464 2.68 2.16 27.32
CA TYR A 464 1.32 1.77 27.66
C TYR A 464 0.56 1.54 26.35
N GLN A 465 -0.55 0.81 26.39
CA GLN A 465 -1.45 0.71 25.25
C GLN A 465 -2.79 1.36 25.66
N ILE A 466 -3.35 2.26 24.84
CA ILE A 466 -4.55 3.08 25.20
C ILE A 466 -5.73 2.21 25.67
N LYS A 467 -5.81 0.96 25.22
CA LYS A 467 -6.87 0.01 25.55
C LYS A 467 -6.63 -0.80 26.84
N GLU A 468 -5.48 -0.65 27.49
CA GLU A 468 -5.19 -1.26 28.79
C GLU A 468 -5.90 -0.49 29.92
N PRO A 469 -6.75 -1.14 30.74
CA PRO A 469 -7.13 -0.58 32.02
C PRO A 469 -5.87 -0.40 32.88
N LEU A 470 -5.65 0.80 33.44
CA LEU A 470 -4.52 1.12 34.33
C LEU A 470 -4.29 0.04 35.41
N PHE A 471 -5.35 -0.58 35.92
CA PHE A 471 -5.32 -1.65 36.93
C PHE A 471 -4.72 -3.00 36.45
N LEU A 472 -4.77 -3.34 35.16
CA LEU A 472 -4.12 -4.55 34.62
C LEU A 472 -2.63 -4.33 34.34
N SER A 473 -2.24 -3.08 34.07
CA SER A 473 -0.87 -2.70 33.72
C SER A 473 0.13 -2.85 34.87
N GLU A 474 -0.30 -2.65 36.13
CA GLU A 474 0.59 -2.73 37.30
C GLU A 474 1.06 -4.15 37.63
N ASN A 475 0.30 -5.20 37.27
CA ASN A 475 0.53 -6.54 37.81
C ASN A 475 0.90 -7.63 36.79
N TYR A 476 0.58 -7.51 35.49
CA TYR A 476 0.70 -8.67 34.58
C TYR A 476 1.59 -8.52 33.34
N LEU A 477 1.73 -7.32 32.74
CA LEU A 477 2.36 -7.19 31.40
C LEU A 477 3.62 -6.30 31.37
N LEU A 478 3.79 -5.39 32.33
CA LEU A 478 4.91 -4.41 32.34
C LEU A 478 6.14 -4.86 33.15
N ASN A 479 6.05 -5.95 33.91
CA ASN A 479 7.09 -6.39 34.86
C ASN A 479 7.78 -7.71 34.47
N ASP A 480 7.50 -8.30 33.30
CA ASP A 480 8.17 -9.54 32.91
C ASP A 480 9.60 -9.26 32.40
N VAL A 481 10.59 -9.62 33.22
CA VAL A 481 12.02 -9.44 32.94
C VAL A 481 12.50 -10.43 31.86
N ARG A 482 11.68 -11.42 31.48
CA ARG A 482 12.03 -12.40 30.45
C ARG A 482 12.00 -11.75 29.06
N ASN A 483 13.12 -11.87 28.35
CA ASN A 483 13.33 -11.32 27.01
C ASN A 483 12.23 -11.67 25.99
N ASP A 484 11.55 -12.82 26.15
CA ASP A 484 10.53 -13.27 25.20
C ASP A 484 9.16 -12.60 25.38
N TYR A 485 8.90 -12.00 26.54
CA TYR A 485 7.65 -11.29 26.86
C TYR A 485 7.77 -9.79 26.60
N GLN A 486 8.96 -9.30 26.28
CA GLN A 486 9.18 -7.89 25.98
C GLN A 486 8.51 -7.50 24.65
N PRO A 487 7.88 -6.30 24.59
CA PRO A 487 7.33 -5.78 23.35
C PRO A 487 8.42 -5.37 22.37
N PHE A 488 8.03 -5.12 21.12
CA PHE A 488 8.92 -4.74 20.02
C PHE A 488 10.06 -5.74 19.78
N PRO A 489 9.80 -7.07 19.73
CA PRO A 489 10.86 -7.99 19.38
C PRO A 489 11.31 -7.75 17.93
N LYS A 490 12.61 -7.95 17.66
CA LYS A 490 13.14 -7.89 16.30
C LYS A 490 12.57 -9.04 15.46
N LEU A 491 12.34 -8.80 14.17
CA LEU A 491 11.96 -9.85 13.22
C LEU A 491 12.98 -11.01 13.20
N GLU A 492 14.27 -10.68 13.25
CA GLU A 492 15.37 -11.65 13.34
C GLU A 492 15.23 -12.60 14.54
N LYS A 493 14.83 -12.06 15.71
CA LYS A 493 14.63 -12.86 16.93
C LYS A 493 13.48 -13.84 16.77
N ALA A 494 12.41 -13.47 16.08
CA ALA A 494 11.30 -14.39 15.80
C ALA A 494 11.72 -15.55 14.90
N PHE A 495 12.51 -15.29 13.85
CA PHE A 495 13.00 -16.36 12.97
C PHE A 495 13.87 -17.38 13.70
N ARG A 496 14.72 -16.92 14.62
CA ARG A 496 15.64 -17.75 15.41
C ARG A 496 14.94 -18.51 16.53
N ASP A 497 14.04 -17.85 17.27
CA ASP A 497 13.58 -18.37 18.56
C ASP A 497 12.28 -19.19 18.45
N VAL A 498 11.45 -19.01 17.42
CA VAL A 498 10.21 -19.79 17.21
C VAL A 498 10.54 -21.09 16.47
N ASP A 499 9.80 -22.18 16.71
CA ASP A 499 10.01 -23.48 16.04
C ASP A 499 9.97 -23.34 14.51
N ILE A 500 11.02 -23.81 13.82
CA ILE A 500 11.21 -23.75 12.36
C ILE A 500 10.06 -24.38 11.54
N ASN A 501 9.34 -25.34 12.13
CA ASN A 501 8.26 -26.06 11.46
C ASN A 501 6.98 -25.22 11.33
N VAL A 502 6.81 -24.17 12.15
CA VAL A 502 5.65 -23.28 12.09
C VAL A 502 5.85 -22.20 11.04
N GLY A 503 4.88 -22.01 10.15
CA GLY A 503 4.95 -21.00 9.12
C GLY A 503 4.73 -19.57 9.66
N PHE A 504 5.26 -18.56 8.98
CA PHE A 504 5.01 -17.15 9.32
C PHE A 504 4.14 -16.47 8.26
N ASN A 505 3.07 -15.82 8.70
CA ASN A 505 2.38 -14.81 7.91
C ASN A 505 2.88 -13.43 8.37
N VAL A 506 3.74 -12.81 7.57
CA VAL A 506 4.41 -11.55 7.90
C VAL A 506 3.60 -10.41 7.29
N GLU A 507 2.81 -9.72 8.11
CA GLU A 507 2.06 -8.53 7.70
C GLU A 507 3.00 -7.32 7.64
N LEU A 508 3.15 -6.69 6.47
CA LEU A 508 3.89 -5.44 6.35
C LEU A 508 2.95 -4.27 6.64
N LYS A 509 3.21 -3.56 7.74
CA LYS A 509 2.36 -2.47 8.17
C LYS A 509 2.77 -1.14 7.52
N TRP A 510 2.04 -0.76 6.48
CA TRP A 510 2.20 0.50 5.75
C TRP A 510 0.90 1.30 5.79
N SER A 511 1.00 2.62 5.94
CA SER A 511 -0.19 3.47 6.13
C SER A 511 -0.91 3.73 4.82
N MET A 512 -2.22 3.96 4.93
CA MET A 512 -3.09 4.27 3.81
C MET A 512 -3.81 5.60 4.01
N GLU A 513 -4.21 6.19 2.88
CA GLU A 513 -5.16 7.30 2.85
C GLU A 513 -6.58 6.75 3.01
N LEU A 514 -7.36 7.38 3.89
CA LEU A 514 -8.78 7.11 4.11
C LEU A 514 -9.62 7.91 3.12
N LEU A 515 -10.86 7.47 2.87
CA LEU A 515 -11.76 8.10 1.91
C LEU A 515 -12.09 9.56 2.23
N ASP A 516 -11.94 9.99 3.49
CA ASP A 516 -12.11 11.37 3.93
C ASP A 516 -10.88 12.27 3.66
N GLY A 517 -9.81 11.72 3.08
CA GLY A 517 -8.55 12.40 2.77
C GLY A 517 -7.58 12.48 3.95
N THR A 518 -7.89 11.86 5.09
CA THR A 518 -6.94 11.72 6.21
C THR A 518 -6.03 10.51 5.98
N PHE A 519 -4.88 10.49 6.65
CA PHE A 519 -3.93 9.37 6.61
C PHE A 519 -3.85 8.73 7.97
N GLU A 520 -3.68 7.40 8.00
CA GLU A 520 -3.45 6.66 9.26
C GLU A 520 -2.14 7.10 9.94
N LEU A 521 -1.11 7.38 9.14
CA LEU A 521 0.18 7.92 9.57
C LEU A 521 0.91 8.52 8.36
N ASP A 522 1.63 9.63 8.56
CA ASP A 522 2.60 10.10 7.56
C ASP A 522 3.90 9.28 7.65
N ASN A 523 4.27 8.61 6.56
CA ASN A 523 5.42 7.70 6.55
C ASN A 523 6.72 8.46 6.26
N PRO A 524 7.73 8.42 7.16
CA PRO A 524 8.99 9.12 6.94
C PRO A 524 9.96 8.38 6.00
N PHE A 525 9.61 7.15 5.61
CA PHE A 525 10.48 6.27 4.83
C PHE A 525 10.04 6.18 3.37
N ASP A 526 11.01 5.96 2.49
CA ASP A 526 10.74 5.58 1.11
C ASP A 526 10.27 4.10 1.02
N MET A 527 9.28 3.83 0.16
CA MET A 527 8.66 2.50 0.06
C MET A 527 9.62 1.41 -0.42
N ASN A 528 10.60 1.72 -1.30
CA ASN A 528 11.60 0.73 -1.71
C ASN A 528 12.52 0.39 -0.53
N LEU A 529 12.99 1.41 0.19
CA LEU A 529 13.82 1.21 1.38
C LEU A 529 13.13 0.31 2.42
N PHE A 530 11.87 0.58 2.71
CA PHE A 530 11.08 -0.19 3.67
C PHE A 530 10.98 -1.67 3.28
N VAL A 531 10.57 -1.95 2.05
CA VAL A 531 10.42 -3.34 1.55
C VAL A 531 11.76 -4.05 1.47
N ASP A 532 12.82 -3.36 1.01
CA ASP A 532 14.15 -3.94 0.84
C ASP A 532 14.76 -4.42 2.17
N ILE A 533 14.61 -3.63 3.24
CA ILE A 533 15.12 -4.00 4.57
C ILE A 533 14.42 -5.25 5.11
N ILE A 534 13.09 -5.33 4.96
CA ILE A 534 12.29 -6.47 5.44
C ILE A 534 12.60 -7.73 4.63
N LEU A 535 12.70 -7.60 3.30
CA LEU A 535 13.08 -8.69 2.41
C LEU A 535 14.48 -9.21 2.75
N LYS A 536 15.46 -8.31 2.92
CA LYS A 536 16.83 -8.66 3.32
C LYS A 536 16.84 -9.45 4.63
N THR A 537 16.24 -8.90 5.67
CA THR A 537 16.15 -9.53 7.00
C THR A 537 15.50 -10.91 6.91
N THR A 538 14.46 -11.05 6.09
CA THR A 538 13.77 -12.32 5.91
C THR A 538 14.63 -13.33 5.14
N PHE A 539 15.27 -12.94 4.04
CA PHE A 539 16.10 -13.84 3.23
C PHE A 539 17.32 -14.35 4.00
N GLU A 540 17.92 -13.52 4.86
CA GLU A 540 19.06 -13.88 5.69
C GLU A 540 18.68 -14.82 6.85
N ASN A 541 17.50 -14.65 7.45
CA ASN A 541 17.14 -15.31 8.71
C ASN A 541 16.07 -16.40 8.61
N ALA A 542 15.27 -16.45 7.54
CA ALA A 542 14.16 -17.39 7.42
C ALA A 542 14.56 -18.86 7.36
N GLY A 543 15.82 -19.18 7.03
CA GLY A 543 16.31 -20.56 6.93
C GLY A 543 15.44 -21.41 6.00
N LEU A 544 14.90 -22.52 6.51
CA LEU A 544 13.98 -23.41 5.80
C LEU A 544 12.49 -23.06 5.96
N ARG A 545 12.12 -22.11 6.83
CA ARG A 545 10.74 -21.77 7.20
C ARG A 545 9.85 -21.43 6.00
N SER A 546 8.59 -21.84 6.13
CA SER A 546 7.45 -21.43 5.30
C SER A 546 7.02 -20.01 5.63
N ILE A 547 6.99 -19.11 4.64
CA ILE A 547 6.62 -17.70 4.85
C ILE A 547 5.60 -17.29 3.79
N VAL A 548 4.63 -16.48 4.21
CA VAL A 548 3.72 -15.72 3.36
C VAL A 548 3.83 -14.27 3.78
N TYR A 549 3.97 -13.37 2.82
CA TYR A 549 3.82 -11.94 3.11
C TYR A 549 2.38 -11.51 2.95
N SER A 550 1.95 -10.54 3.72
CA SER A 550 0.62 -9.97 3.59
C SER A 550 0.63 -8.46 3.85
N CYS A 551 -0.25 -7.70 3.21
CA CYS A 551 -0.34 -6.24 3.40
C CYS A 551 -1.70 -5.69 2.93
N PHE A 552 -2.19 -4.64 3.59
CA PHE A 552 -3.37 -3.86 3.14
C PHE A 552 -3.04 -2.89 1.99
N HIS A 553 -1.78 -2.46 1.86
CA HIS A 553 -1.38 -1.50 0.85
C HIS A 553 -1.08 -2.22 -0.49
N PRO A 554 -1.89 -2.00 -1.55
CA PRO A 554 -1.78 -2.75 -2.80
C PRO A 554 -0.42 -2.56 -3.49
N ASP A 555 0.18 -1.36 -3.43
CA ASP A 555 1.50 -1.14 -4.04
C ASP A 555 2.61 -1.92 -3.34
N VAL A 556 2.54 -2.11 -2.01
CA VAL A 556 3.53 -2.90 -1.25
C VAL A 556 3.42 -4.37 -1.65
N CYS A 557 2.21 -4.89 -1.86
CA CYS A 557 2.00 -6.25 -2.38
C CYS A 557 2.65 -6.43 -3.77
N ILE A 558 2.49 -5.46 -4.67
CA ILE A 558 3.14 -5.48 -5.99
C ILE A 558 4.66 -5.46 -5.83
N MET A 559 5.19 -4.60 -4.97
CA MET A 559 6.63 -4.49 -4.71
C MET A 559 7.22 -5.80 -4.19
N LEU A 560 6.57 -6.43 -3.21
CA LEU A 560 6.97 -7.74 -2.69
C LEU A 560 6.95 -8.82 -3.78
N LYS A 561 5.95 -8.80 -4.65
CA LYS A 561 5.84 -9.77 -5.75
C LYS A 561 6.87 -9.54 -6.85
N MET A 562 7.20 -8.29 -7.15
CA MET A 562 8.15 -7.94 -8.21
C MET A 562 9.61 -8.02 -7.77
N LYS A 563 9.92 -7.85 -6.48
CA LYS A 563 11.31 -7.87 -5.99
C LYS A 563 11.85 -9.27 -5.73
N GLN A 564 11.00 -10.30 -5.62
CA GLN A 564 11.44 -11.67 -5.31
C GLN A 564 10.51 -12.75 -5.88
N ASN A 565 11.00 -13.98 -5.95
CA ASN A 565 10.30 -15.14 -6.51
C ASN A 565 10.14 -16.34 -5.56
N ARG A 566 10.52 -16.19 -4.30
CA ARG A 566 10.64 -17.26 -3.32
C ARG A 566 9.40 -17.44 -2.45
N TYR A 567 8.81 -16.34 -1.98
CA TYR A 567 7.71 -16.33 -1.03
C TYR A 567 6.45 -15.73 -1.65
N PRO A 568 5.27 -16.34 -1.43
CA PRO A 568 4.02 -15.83 -1.96
C PRO A 568 3.50 -14.63 -1.15
N VAL A 569 2.59 -13.85 -1.75
CA VAL A 569 2.05 -12.60 -1.21
C VAL A 569 0.52 -12.64 -1.22
N LEU A 570 -0.09 -12.31 -0.08
CA LEU A 570 -1.53 -12.14 0.09
C LEU A 570 -1.91 -10.66 0.19
N PHE A 571 -3.01 -10.28 -0.45
CA PHE A 571 -3.55 -8.93 -0.32
C PHE A 571 -4.63 -8.87 0.75
N LEU A 572 -4.46 -8.04 1.78
CA LEU A 572 -5.47 -7.82 2.81
C LEU A 572 -6.51 -6.81 2.33
N THR A 573 -7.78 -7.11 2.60
CA THR A 573 -8.87 -6.16 2.38
C THR A 573 -9.88 -6.24 3.52
N GLN A 574 -10.39 -5.08 3.93
CA GLN A 574 -11.51 -4.97 4.85
C GLN A 574 -12.88 -5.18 4.16
N GLY A 575 -12.89 -5.20 2.81
CA GLY A 575 -14.11 -5.28 2.03
C GLY A 575 -15.08 -4.15 2.37
N VAL A 576 -16.37 -4.42 2.24
CA VAL A 576 -17.42 -3.46 2.61
C VAL A 576 -17.78 -3.67 4.08
N THR A 577 -17.44 -2.73 4.95
CA THR A 577 -17.72 -2.83 6.39
C THR A 577 -18.09 -1.47 6.98
N VAL A 578 -18.83 -1.50 8.09
CA VAL A 578 -19.15 -0.32 8.90
C VAL A 578 -18.21 -0.18 10.11
N ARG A 579 -17.32 -1.17 10.34
CA ARG A 579 -16.43 -1.21 11.51
C ARG A 579 -15.19 -0.36 11.34
N TYR A 580 -14.72 -0.24 10.11
CA TYR A 580 -13.48 0.43 9.76
C TYR A 580 -13.75 1.50 8.70
N PRO A 581 -13.09 2.66 8.77
CA PRO A 581 -13.17 3.66 7.72
C PRO A 581 -12.72 3.10 6.37
N PRO A 582 -13.42 3.41 5.26
CA PRO A 582 -12.98 2.99 3.92
C PRO A 582 -11.68 3.67 3.52
N TYR A 583 -10.80 2.93 2.84
CA TYR A 583 -9.60 3.48 2.19
C TYR A 583 -9.97 4.26 0.93
N ALA A 584 -9.17 5.27 0.56
CA ALA A 584 -9.36 6.05 -0.66
C ALA A 584 -8.97 5.31 -1.95
N ASP A 585 -8.14 4.27 -1.85
CA ASP A 585 -7.69 3.48 -3.00
C ASP A 585 -8.81 2.53 -3.49
N PRO A 586 -9.28 2.67 -4.74
CA PRO A 586 -10.39 1.86 -5.26
C PRO A 586 -10.14 0.36 -5.27
N ARG A 587 -8.87 -0.06 -5.30
CA ARG A 587 -8.50 -1.49 -5.26
C ARG A 587 -8.95 -2.15 -3.96
N CYS A 588 -9.09 -1.38 -2.88
CA CYS A 588 -9.40 -1.86 -1.54
C CYS A 588 -10.89 -1.88 -1.18
N HIS A 589 -11.76 -1.28 -2.01
CA HIS A 589 -13.17 -1.03 -1.66
C HIS A 589 -14.02 -2.30 -1.49
N THR A 590 -13.75 -3.36 -2.25
CA THR A 590 -14.56 -4.59 -2.23
C THR A 590 -13.68 -5.83 -2.37
N ILE A 591 -14.22 -7.00 -2.02
CA ILE A 591 -13.54 -8.28 -2.27
C ILE A 591 -13.36 -8.52 -3.77
N GLN A 592 -14.28 -8.06 -4.62
CA GLN A 592 -14.17 -8.21 -6.06
C GLN A 592 -13.01 -7.40 -6.67
N THR A 593 -12.84 -6.14 -6.25
CA THR A 593 -11.69 -5.32 -6.68
C THR A 593 -10.37 -5.91 -6.17
N ALA A 594 -10.37 -6.49 -4.96
CA ALA A 594 -9.22 -7.20 -4.41
C ALA A 594 -8.85 -8.46 -5.21
N VAL A 595 -9.85 -9.22 -5.68
CA VAL A 595 -9.66 -10.38 -6.57
C VAL A 595 -9.07 -9.96 -7.92
N TYR A 596 -9.56 -8.87 -8.52
CA TYR A 596 -9.01 -8.34 -9.77
C TYR A 596 -7.56 -7.89 -9.61
N HIS A 597 -7.27 -7.12 -8.55
CA HIS A 597 -5.92 -6.66 -8.25
C HIS A 597 -4.96 -7.85 -8.05
N SER A 598 -5.37 -8.85 -7.26
CA SER A 598 -4.55 -10.02 -6.93
C SER A 598 -4.28 -10.90 -8.14
N SER A 599 -5.30 -11.16 -8.97
CA SER A 599 -5.17 -11.93 -10.21
C SER A 599 -4.22 -11.25 -11.20
N CYS A 600 -4.35 -9.93 -11.37
CA CYS A 600 -3.53 -9.17 -12.31
C CYS A 600 -2.04 -9.19 -11.96
N HIS A 601 -1.69 -9.23 -10.67
CA HIS A 601 -0.31 -9.17 -10.22
C HIS A 601 0.29 -10.53 -9.86
N ASP A 602 -0.42 -11.64 -10.15
CA ASP A 602 0.05 -13.00 -9.81
C ASP A 602 0.32 -13.14 -8.30
N LEU A 603 -0.54 -12.50 -7.49
CA LEU A 603 -0.57 -12.70 -6.05
C LEU A 603 -1.16 -14.08 -5.74
N LEU A 604 -0.88 -14.57 -4.54
CA LEU A 604 -1.34 -15.87 -4.09
C LEU A 604 -2.86 -15.91 -3.85
N GLY A 605 -3.40 -14.79 -3.39
CA GLY A 605 -4.78 -14.71 -2.96
C GLY A 605 -5.09 -13.47 -2.13
N VAL A 606 -6.27 -13.49 -1.53
CA VAL A 606 -6.82 -12.40 -0.72
C VAL A 606 -7.05 -12.86 0.72
N ASN A 607 -6.84 -11.94 1.65
CA ASN A 607 -7.12 -12.12 3.07
C ASN A 607 -8.19 -11.11 3.50
N VAL A 608 -9.41 -11.60 3.72
CA VAL A 608 -10.61 -10.77 3.76
C VAL A 608 -11.24 -10.73 5.16
N HIS A 609 -11.97 -9.66 5.46
CA HIS A 609 -12.70 -9.57 6.72
C HIS A 609 -13.89 -10.55 6.73
N SER A 610 -14.00 -11.37 7.77
CA SER A 610 -15.01 -12.45 7.88
C SER A 610 -16.46 -11.94 7.86
N GLU A 611 -16.71 -10.74 8.36
CA GLU A 611 -18.03 -10.10 8.30
C GLU A 611 -18.59 -10.01 6.87
N ASP A 612 -17.74 -9.66 5.89
CA ASP A 612 -18.16 -9.48 4.49
C ASP A 612 -18.53 -10.84 3.87
N LEU A 613 -17.71 -11.87 4.12
CA LEU A 613 -17.98 -13.25 3.68
C LEU A 613 -19.25 -13.84 4.29
N LEU A 614 -19.52 -13.54 5.56
CA LEU A 614 -20.72 -14.04 6.24
C LEU A 614 -21.98 -13.35 5.73
N ARG A 615 -21.88 -12.08 5.33
CA ARG A 615 -22.96 -11.33 4.69
C ARG A 615 -23.24 -11.83 3.28
N ASP A 616 -22.20 -12.12 2.49
CA ASP A 616 -22.34 -12.64 1.13
C ASP A 616 -21.34 -13.78 0.85
N GLN A 617 -21.85 -15.01 0.97
CA GLN A 617 -21.05 -16.23 0.76
C GLN A 617 -20.72 -16.48 -0.72
N THR A 618 -21.39 -15.81 -1.67
CA THR A 618 -21.12 -16.01 -3.11
C THR A 618 -19.73 -15.53 -3.50
N GLN A 619 -19.17 -14.57 -2.75
CA GLN A 619 -17.82 -14.06 -2.92
C GLN A 619 -16.74 -15.13 -2.73
N ILE A 620 -17.02 -16.18 -1.94
CA ILE A 620 -16.10 -17.32 -1.80
C ILE A 620 -15.91 -18.03 -3.14
N ASN A 621 -16.99 -18.22 -3.90
CA ASN A 621 -16.92 -18.86 -5.21
C ASN A 621 -16.16 -17.97 -6.20
N MET A 622 -16.39 -16.66 -6.17
CA MET A 622 -15.66 -15.70 -7.00
C MET A 622 -14.14 -15.79 -6.81
N VAL A 623 -13.66 -15.89 -5.56
CA VAL A 623 -12.22 -16.02 -5.27
C VAL A 623 -11.69 -17.36 -5.78
N LYS A 624 -12.44 -18.45 -5.60
CA LYS A 624 -12.06 -19.79 -6.06
C LYS A 624 -12.02 -19.91 -7.58
N GLU A 625 -13.01 -19.34 -8.27
CA GLU A 625 -13.09 -19.30 -9.74
C GLU A 625 -11.93 -18.50 -10.35
N ALA A 626 -11.47 -17.46 -9.66
CA ALA A 626 -10.26 -16.72 -10.03
C ALA A 626 -8.95 -17.52 -9.80
N GLY A 627 -9.02 -18.70 -9.18
CA GLY A 627 -7.85 -19.54 -8.87
C GLY A 627 -7.02 -19.04 -7.69
N LEU A 628 -7.55 -18.10 -6.90
CA LEU A 628 -6.89 -17.47 -5.78
C LEU A 628 -7.12 -18.23 -4.47
N LYS A 629 -6.19 -18.10 -3.52
CA LYS A 629 -6.39 -18.59 -2.15
C LYS A 629 -7.18 -17.59 -1.33
N LEU A 630 -8.11 -18.08 -0.51
CA LEU A 630 -8.96 -17.26 0.36
C LEU A 630 -8.58 -17.45 1.82
N PHE A 631 -8.10 -16.39 2.44
CA PHE A 631 -7.83 -16.30 3.87
C PHE A 631 -8.89 -15.39 4.49
N CYS A 632 -9.24 -15.60 5.75
CA CYS A 632 -10.12 -14.67 6.46
C CYS A 632 -9.64 -14.33 7.87
N TRP A 633 -9.96 -13.11 8.30
CA TRP A 633 -9.64 -12.55 9.61
C TRP A 633 -10.84 -11.77 10.14
N GLY A 634 -10.93 -11.60 11.45
CA GLY A 634 -12.01 -10.83 12.09
C GLY A 634 -12.47 -11.47 13.39
N ASP A 635 -13.26 -10.72 14.15
CA ASP A 635 -13.74 -11.14 15.47
C ASP A 635 -14.66 -12.36 15.40
N GLU A 636 -15.34 -12.55 14.27
CA GLU A 636 -16.23 -13.69 14.03
C GLU A 636 -15.47 -15.01 14.06
N ASN A 637 -14.16 -14.99 13.75
CA ASN A 637 -13.34 -16.20 13.76
C ASN A 637 -13.02 -16.69 15.18
N ASN A 638 -13.38 -15.94 16.22
CA ASN A 638 -13.28 -16.41 17.60
C ASN A 638 -14.45 -17.30 18.02
N CYS A 639 -15.45 -17.49 17.14
CA CYS A 639 -16.57 -18.38 17.32
C CYS A 639 -16.34 -19.71 16.57
N LYS A 640 -16.35 -20.83 17.30
CA LYS A 640 -16.01 -22.17 16.75
C LYS A 640 -16.96 -22.58 15.63
N GLU A 641 -18.24 -22.30 15.77
CA GLU A 641 -19.28 -22.62 14.79
C GLU A 641 -19.05 -21.84 13.49
N VAL A 642 -18.62 -20.58 13.60
CA VAL A 642 -18.28 -19.75 12.43
C VAL A 642 -17.03 -20.29 11.73
N VAL A 643 -15.98 -20.61 12.48
CA VAL A 643 -14.76 -21.21 11.91
C VAL A 643 -15.10 -22.50 11.19
N TYR A 644 -15.87 -23.39 11.82
CA TYR A 644 -16.30 -24.65 11.20
C TYR A 644 -17.09 -24.41 9.91
N LYS A 645 -18.02 -23.44 9.91
CA LYS A 645 -18.78 -23.05 8.72
C LYS A 645 -17.88 -22.52 7.60
N LEU A 646 -16.94 -21.63 7.91
CA LEU A 646 -16.00 -21.06 6.92
C LEU A 646 -15.09 -22.15 6.33
N LYS A 647 -14.63 -23.10 7.15
CA LYS A 647 -13.88 -24.29 6.71
C LYS A 647 -14.71 -25.14 5.73
N LEU A 648 -15.97 -25.42 6.06
CA LEU A 648 -16.88 -26.17 5.17
C LEU A 648 -17.15 -25.44 3.85
N LEU A 649 -17.26 -24.12 3.88
CA LEU A 649 -17.42 -23.29 2.68
C LEU A 649 -16.14 -23.25 1.82
N GLY A 650 -15.03 -23.82 2.29
CA GLY A 650 -13.79 -24.01 1.54
C GLY A 650 -12.84 -22.81 1.56
N VAL A 651 -12.83 -22.06 2.66
CA VAL A 651 -11.75 -21.10 2.97
C VAL A 651 -10.43 -21.85 3.16
N ASN A 652 -9.32 -21.30 2.67
CA ASN A 652 -8.01 -21.96 2.71
C ASN A 652 -7.27 -21.75 4.03
N ALA A 653 -7.48 -20.62 4.72
CA ALA A 653 -6.95 -20.39 6.06
C ALA A 653 -7.86 -19.47 6.87
N VAL A 654 -7.92 -19.70 8.18
CA VAL A 654 -8.65 -18.85 9.12
C VAL A 654 -7.66 -18.30 10.15
N ILE A 655 -7.67 -16.99 10.32
CA ILE A 655 -6.85 -16.26 11.29
C ILE A 655 -7.72 -15.92 12.49
N TYR A 656 -7.36 -16.38 13.69
CA TYR A 656 -8.14 -16.16 14.90
C TYR A 656 -7.28 -16.05 16.15
N ASP A 657 -7.85 -15.47 17.20
CA ASP A 657 -7.16 -15.19 18.46
C ASP A 657 -7.03 -16.45 19.33
N ARG A 658 -8.04 -17.32 19.31
CA ARG A 658 -8.20 -18.42 20.26
C ARG A 658 -7.84 -19.79 19.69
N LEU A 659 -6.57 -20.16 19.78
CA LEU A 659 -6.12 -21.53 19.48
C LEU A 659 -6.38 -22.46 20.68
N GLU A 660 -7.23 -23.47 20.51
CA GLU A 660 -7.44 -24.55 21.50
C GLU A 660 -6.75 -25.85 21.07
N LYS A 661 -5.80 -26.32 21.88
CA LYS A 661 -4.90 -27.45 21.56
C LYS A 661 -5.64 -28.79 21.31
N ASN A 662 -6.67 -29.09 22.11
CA ASN A 662 -7.34 -30.40 22.07
C ASN A 662 -8.29 -30.56 20.86
N GLU A 663 -8.76 -29.47 20.28
CA GLU A 663 -9.64 -29.51 19.10
C GLU A 663 -8.84 -29.53 17.80
N LEU A 664 -7.76 -28.76 17.69
CA LEU A 664 -6.86 -28.78 16.53
C LEU A 664 -6.31 -30.18 16.23
N LEU A 665 -5.96 -30.93 17.28
CA LEU A 665 -5.53 -32.32 17.18
C LEU A 665 -6.68 -33.25 16.73
N LYS A 666 -7.89 -33.07 17.26
CA LYS A 666 -9.08 -33.83 16.86
C LYS A 666 -9.49 -33.56 15.41
N THR A 667 -9.47 -32.31 14.95
CA THR A 667 -9.81 -31.94 13.57
C THR A 667 -8.80 -32.48 12.57
N LYS A 668 -7.50 -32.45 12.90
CA LYS A 668 -6.44 -33.04 12.07
C LYS A 668 -6.57 -34.57 11.98
N LEU A 669 -7.01 -35.23 13.06
CA LEU A 669 -7.30 -36.67 13.09
C LEU A 669 -8.62 -37.04 12.38
N SER A 670 -9.66 -36.21 12.48
CA SER A 670 -10.97 -36.47 11.86
C SER A 670 -11.00 -36.18 10.36
N CYS A 671 -10.23 -35.20 9.87
CA CYS A 671 -10.06 -34.98 8.43
C CYS A 671 -9.37 -36.16 7.71
N ALA A 672 -8.68 -37.04 8.45
CA ALA A 672 -8.15 -38.29 7.92
C ALA A 672 -9.20 -39.42 7.83
N ILE A 673 -10.37 -39.27 8.45
CA ILE A 673 -11.41 -40.31 8.58
C ILE A 673 -12.78 -39.74 8.16
N GLN A 674 -13.05 -39.77 6.86
CA GLN A 674 -14.33 -39.75 6.13
C GLN A 674 -15.60 -39.00 6.61
N LYS A 675 -16.24 -38.35 5.60
CA LYS A 675 -17.69 -38.22 5.29
C LYS A 675 -18.76 -38.19 6.41
N LEU A 676 -19.50 -37.08 6.39
CA LEU A 676 -20.96 -36.94 6.54
C LEU A 676 -21.63 -37.69 7.71
N GLU A 677 -21.83 -37.00 8.83
CA GLU A 677 -23.06 -37.14 9.63
C GLU A 677 -23.54 -35.79 10.17
N ILE A 678 -24.85 -35.59 10.05
CA ILE A 678 -25.61 -34.43 10.49
C ILE A 678 -25.82 -34.56 12.00
N PHE A 679 -25.38 -33.59 12.79
CA PHE A 679 -25.74 -33.49 14.20
C PHE A 679 -26.55 -32.22 14.47
N THR A 680 -27.72 -32.42 15.06
CA THR A 680 -28.65 -31.42 15.56
C THR A 680 -28.05 -30.69 16.76
N THR A 681 -28.14 -29.36 16.75
CA THR A 681 -27.60 -28.44 17.76
C THR A 681 -28.54 -28.27 18.95
N GLU A 682 -28.01 -28.40 20.16
CA GLU A 682 -28.49 -27.66 21.34
C GLU A 682 -27.46 -26.57 21.71
N ASN A 683 -27.99 -25.39 22.03
CA ASN A 683 -27.32 -24.10 22.15
C ASN A 683 -26.39 -23.98 23.36
N TYR A 684 -25.37 -23.11 23.28
CA TYR A 684 -25.21 -21.93 24.15
C TYR A 684 -24.11 -20.99 23.62
N CYS A 685 -24.48 -19.84 23.08
CA CYS A 685 -23.65 -18.63 23.07
C CYS A 685 -24.60 -17.41 23.06
N ASP A 686 -24.44 -16.51 24.02
CA ASP A 686 -25.36 -15.41 24.33
C ASP A 686 -25.66 -14.52 23.12
N GLN A 687 -26.90 -14.60 22.61
CA GLN A 687 -27.40 -13.80 21.48
C GLN A 687 -27.82 -12.37 21.84
N ASN A 688 -27.52 -11.86 23.04
CA ASN A 688 -27.93 -10.52 23.45
C ASN A 688 -26.86 -9.46 23.26
N ARG A 689 -26.49 -9.18 22.00
CA ARG A 689 -26.01 -7.85 21.53
C ARG A 689 -25.90 -7.73 20.01
N ILE A 690 -26.95 -8.09 19.28
CA ILE A 690 -27.17 -7.58 17.91
C ILE A 690 -28.57 -6.98 17.88
N ILE A 691 -28.69 -5.74 18.36
CA ILE A 691 -29.82 -4.88 18.00
C ILE A 691 -29.36 -4.09 16.79
N LEU A 692 -29.54 -4.68 15.60
CA LEU A 692 -29.63 -3.90 14.37
C LEU A 692 -30.98 -3.19 14.43
N SER A 693 -30.94 -1.87 14.58
CA SER A 693 -32.10 -1.00 14.46
C SER A 693 -32.70 -1.12 13.06
N LYS A 694 -33.68 -2.02 12.90
CA LYS A 694 -34.68 -1.90 11.84
C LYS A 694 -35.54 -0.69 12.15
N ASN A 695 -35.28 0.41 11.47
CA ASN A 695 -36.25 1.34 10.87
C ASN A 695 -35.59 2.69 10.61
N GLN A 696 -35.07 2.89 9.39
CA GLN A 696 -35.31 4.12 8.64
C GLN A 696 -34.97 3.93 7.15
N SER A 697 -36.04 3.83 6.36
CA SER A 697 -36.19 4.25 4.97
C SER A 697 -35.05 3.97 3.97
N LEU A 698 -35.21 2.88 3.23
CA LEU A 698 -34.82 2.77 1.82
C LEU A 698 -35.54 3.86 1.02
N LYS A 699 -34.81 4.92 0.63
CA LYS A 699 -35.02 5.72 -0.59
C LYS A 699 -33.85 6.69 -0.72
N GLU A 700 -33.37 6.81 -1.96
CA GLU A 700 -32.27 7.66 -2.44
C GLU A 700 -30.88 7.00 -2.41
N ASP A 701 -30.69 6.04 -3.31
CA ASP A 701 -29.38 5.71 -3.87
C ASP A 701 -29.45 5.99 -5.39
N PRO A 702 -28.62 6.90 -5.97
CA PRO A 702 -28.68 7.26 -7.39
C PRO A 702 -28.01 6.26 -8.34
N HIS A 703 -27.42 5.16 -7.86
CA HIS A 703 -26.54 4.31 -8.68
C HIS A 703 -27.15 2.99 -9.20
N LEU A 704 -28.48 2.87 -9.20
CA LEU A 704 -29.17 1.71 -9.79
C LEU A 704 -30.30 2.14 -10.74
N ARG A 705 -29.93 2.57 -11.94
CA ARG A 705 -30.79 2.58 -13.13
C ARG A 705 -29.95 2.29 -14.37
N ASP A 706 -30.13 1.10 -14.93
CA ASP A 706 -30.61 0.89 -16.29
C ASP A 706 -30.42 -0.57 -16.68
N ASN A 707 -31.53 -1.24 -17.01
CA ASN A 707 -31.68 -2.29 -18.03
C ASN A 707 -33.12 -2.81 -17.94
N ASP A 708 -34.06 -2.03 -18.47
CA ASP A 708 -35.35 -2.53 -18.92
C ASP A 708 -35.22 -2.84 -20.41
N ASP A 709 -35.18 -4.12 -20.78
CA ASP A 709 -35.55 -4.54 -22.13
C ASP A 709 -36.62 -5.63 -22.05
N ARG A 710 -37.77 -5.27 -22.60
CA ARG A 710 -39.00 -6.05 -22.69
C ARG A 710 -38.84 -7.17 -23.71
N ILE A 711 -39.18 -8.40 -23.34
CA ILE A 711 -39.73 -9.37 -24.29
C ILE A 711 -41.04 -9.92 -23.73
N GLN A 712 -42.12 -9.57 -24.44
CA GLN A 712 -43.46 -10.13 -24.33
C GLN A 712 -43.45 -11.59 -24.78
N LEU A 713 -44.16 -12.46 -24.05
CA LEU A 713 -44.88 -13.59 -24.65
C LEU A 713 -46.15 -13.85 -23.85
N SER A 714 -47.24 -13.76 -24.61
CA SER A 714 -48.65 -13.78 -24.24
C SER A 714 -49.24 -15.19 -24.25
N ASN A 715 -50.21 -15.42 -23.35
CA ASN A 715 -51.43 -16.25 -23.45
C ASN A 715 -51.23 -17.76 -23.70
N SER A 716 -51.92 -18.70 -23.06
CA SER A 716 -53.35 -18.77 -22.75
C SER A 716 -53.68 -20.04 -21.94
N ILE A 717 -54.60 -19.91 -20.96
CA ILE A 717 -55.81 -20.76 -20.71
C ILE A 717 -55.58 -22.27 -20.52
N ALA A 718 -56.18 -23.01 -19.60
CA ALA A 718 -57.00 -22.87 -18.38
C ALA A 718 -57.34 -24.33 -18.03
N ASP A 719 -57.41 -24.69 -16.75
CA ASP A 719 -58.39 -25.67 -16.27
C ASP A 719 -58.36 -25.78 -14.74
N GLY A 720 -59.54 -25.74 -14.13
CA GLY A 720 -59.85 -26.61 -13.00
C GLY A 720 -59.72 -26.05 -11.58
N ASN A 721 -60.83 -25.48 -11.11
CA ASN A 721 -61.40 -25.58 -9.75
C ASN A 721 -61.10 -24.51 -8.68
N LEU A 722 -62.22 -24.20 -8.02
CA LEU A 722 -62.55 -23.05 -7.19
C LEU A 722 -62.70 -23.53 -5.73
N PHE A 723 -61.94 -22.90 -4.82
CA PHE A 723 -62.26 -22.56 -3.42
C PHE A 723 -62.57 -23.66 -2.38
N ASP A 724 -61.71 -23.79 -1.35
CA ASP A 724 -62.03 -23.46 0.06
C ASP A 724 -60.73 -23.57 0.92
N TYR A 725 -60.39 -22.55 1.73
CA TYR A 725 -59.22 -22.61 2.64
C TYR A 725 -59.63 -22.06 4.01
N ASN A 726 -60.45 -22.85 4.71
CA ASN A 726 -60.76 -22.72 6.13
C ASN A 726 -60.59 -24.10 6.79
N SER A 727 -59.35 -24.51 7.01
CA SER A 727 -58.98 -25.50 8.02
C SER A 727 -57.49 -25.34 8.32
N ASN A 728 -57.14 -25.52 9.61
CA ASN A 728 -55.79 -25.43 10.21
C ASN A 728 -55.51 -24.21 11.11
N GLN A 729 -56.54 -23.56 11.63
CA GLN A 729 -56.42 -22.75 12.86
C GLN A 729 -56.54 -23.57 14.16
N GLU A 730 -56.97 -24.84 14.12
CA GLU A 730 -57.05 -25.70 15.31
C GLU A 730 -55.76 -26.50 15.61
N GLU A 731 -54.96 -26.83 14.58
CA GLU A 731 -53.70 -27.59 14.77
C GLU A 731 -52.58 -26.74 15.41
N PHE A 732 -52.63 -25.42 15.20
CA PHE A 732 -51.69 -24.46 15.81
C PHE A 732 -52.01 -24.16 17.28
N LEU A 733 -53.29 -24.22 17.68
CA LEU A 733 -53.72 -24.02 19.07
C LEU A 733 -53.54 -25.26 19.95
N GLN A 734 -53.41 -26.44 19.36
CA GLN A 734 -53.09 -27.69 20.08
C GLN A 734 -51.60 -27.80 20.39
N TYR A 735 -50.73 -27.21 19.56
CA TYR A 735 -49.27 -27.16 19.78
C TYR A 735 -48.89 -26.21 20.92
N LEU A 736 -49.59 -25.07 21.05
CA LEU A 736 -49.35 -24.07 22.10
C LEU A 736 -49.81 -24.50 23.51
N ARG A 737 -50.77 -25.43 23.64
CA ARG A 737 -51.18 -25.98 24.95
C ARG A 737 -50.21 -27.02 25.49
N LYS A 738 -49.39 -27.65 24.64
CA LYS A 738 -48.45 -28.70 25.06
C LYS A 738 -47.13 -28.15 25.62
N TYR A 739 -46.87 -26.85 25.46
CA TYR A 739 -45.66 -26.18 25.96
C TYR A 739 -45.82 -25.49 27.33
N GLN A 740 -46.98 -25.58 27.97
CA GLN A 740 -47.23 -24.95 29.28
C GLN A 740 -47.13 -25.88 30.50
N ASP A 741 -46.81 -27.17 30.34
CA ASP A 741 -46.82 -28.14 31.46
C ASP A 741 -45.47 -28.71 31.92
N ILE A 742 -44.32 -28.20 31.44
CA ILE A 742 -43.00 -28.64 31.94
C ILE A 742 -42.13 -27.44 32.30
N GLN A 743 -42.38 -26.86 33.48
CA GLN A 743 -41.38 -26.40 34.45
C GLN A 743 -42.12 -25.86 35.69
N LYS A 744 -42.60 -26.78 36.54
CA LYS A 744 -42.85 -26.52 37.96
C LYS A 744 -41.68 -27.10 38.76
N HIS A 745 -41.29 -26.37 39.81
CA HIS A 745 -40.29 -26.65 40.85
C HIS A 745 -38.88 -26.09 40.61
N THR A 746 -38.62 -24.84 41.04
CA THR A 746 -37.84 -24.57 42.28
C THR A 746 -37.84 -23.08 42.68
N SER A 747 -38.18 -22.84 43.96
CA SER A 747 -38.09 -21.65 44.83
C SER A 747 -38.26 -20.23 44.27
N LEU A 748 -39.46 -19.68 44.52
CA LEU A 748 -39.95 -18.31 44.21
C LEU A 748 -39.57 -17.22 45.24
N ASP A 749 -38.68 -17.49 46.20
CA ASP A 749 -38.43 -16.57 47.33
C ASP A 749 -37.30 -15.56 47.09
N ASN A 750 -36.31 -15.88 46.25
CA ASN A 750 -35.24 -14.94 45.91
C ASN A 750 -35.70 -13.84 44.92
N LEU A 751 -36.66 -14.17 44.04
CA LEU A 751 -37.23 -13.23 43.09
C LEU A 751 -38.12 -12.18 43.79
N ARG A 752 -38.84 -12.54 44.85
CA ARG A 752 -39.67 -11.61 45.63
C ARG A 752 -38.86 -10.58 46.40
N LYS A 753 -37.69 -10.95 46.94
CA LYS A 753 -36.75 -10.00 47.57
C LYS A 753 -36.14 -9.03 46.56
N PHE A 754 -35.80 -9.49 45.36
CA PHE A 754 -35.24 -8.66 44.31
C PHE A 754 -36.26 -7.64 43.76
N ILE A 755 -37.51 -8.08 43.55
CA ILE A 755 -38.61 -7.22 43.06
C ILE A 755 -39.06 -6.19 44.12
N SER A 756 -38.95 -6.50 45.41
CA SER A 756 -39.23 -5.53 46.49
C SER A 756 -38.23 -4.37 46.52
N ASN A 757 -36.94 -4.64 46.29
CA ASN A 757 -35.89 -3.60 46.27
C ASN A 757 -35.99 -2.68 45.05
N ILE A 758 -36.32 -3.24 43.88
CA ILE A 758 -36.52 -2.48 42.64
C ILE A 758 -37.73 -1.53 42.76
N ASN A 759 -38.83 -1.98 43.38
CA ASN A 759 -40.03 -1.17 43.57
C ASN A 759 -39.86 -0.03 44.59
N SER A 760 -38.93 -0.15 45.54
CA SER A 760 -38.57 0.96 46.45
C SER A 760 -37.80 2.07 45.73
N SER A 761 -36.95 1.69 44.77
CA SER A 761 -36.11 2.62 43.99
C SER A 761 -36.91 3.32 42.88
N LEU A 762 -37.89 2.64 42.28
CA LEU A 762 -38.78 3.19 41.24
C LEU A 762 -39.86 4.16 41.79
N LYS A 763 -40.12 4.17 43.09
CA LYS A 763 -41.00 5.17 43.73
C LYS A 763 -40.34 6.54 43.87
N ARG A 764 -39.01 6.63 43.79
CA ARG A 764 -38.24 7.89 43.88
C ARG A 764 -38.09 8.63 42.54
N LEU A 765 -38.42 7.99 41.42
CA LEU A 765 -38.23 8.52 40.07
C LEU A 765 -39.54 8.80 39.30
N LYS A 766 -40.70 8.72 39.97
CA LYS A 766 -42.02 9.09 39.42
C LYS A 766 -42.66 10.28 40.13
N THR A 767 -41.88 11.33 40.37
CA THR A 767 -42.44 12.67 40.60
C THR A 767 -41.79 13.58 39.58
N ILE A 768 -42.63 14.32 38.84
CA ILE A 768 -42.32 15.21 37.71
C ILE A 768 -42.39 14.53 36.33
N LYS A 769 -43.62 14.28 35.87
CA LYS A 769 -44.16 14.85 34.61
C LYS A 769 -45.60 14.35 34.35
N ALA A 770 -46.54 15.25 34.57
CA ALA A 770 -47.92 15.29 34.07
C ALA A 770 -48.40 16.72 34.43
N THR A 771 -49.10 17.53 33.63
CA THR A 771 -49.99 17.25 32.51
C THR A 771 -50.32 18.57 31.80
N SER A 772 -50.87 18.44 30.61
CA SER A 772 -51.23 19.42 29.58
C SER A 772 -52.45 20.34 29.85
N LEU A 773 -52.51 21.42 29.05
CA LEU A 773 -53.67 22.06 28.35
C LEU A 773 -54.12 23.50 28.73
N LYS A 774 -54.10 24.33 27.67
CA LYS A 774 -55.03 25.39 27.22
C LYS A 774 -55.17 26.72 27.99
N VAL A 775 -55.20 27.78 27.17
CA VAL A 775 -55.14 29.21 27.49
C VAL A 775 -56.52 29.86 27.26
N LEU A 776 -56.76 30.94 28.02
CA LEU A 776 -57.62 32.14 27.81
C LEU A 776 -58.76 32.30 28.86
N PRO A 777 -59.18 33.53 29.23
CA PRO A 777 -58.48 34.83 29.28
C PRO A 777 -58.93 35.79 30.44
N ILE A 778 -58.50 37.08 30.38
CA ILE A 778 -59.14 38.32 30.90
C ILE A 778 -58.77 38.85 32.32
N SER A 779 -57.86 39.84 32.31
CA SER A 779 -58.05 41.28 32.67
C SER A 779 -57.86 41.86 34.09
N ASN A 780 -57.31 43.09 34.02
CA ASN A 780 -57.53 44.31 34.81
C ASN A 780 -56.70 44.50 36.08
N THR A 781 -55.70 45.40 36.06
CA THR A 781 -55.69 46.88 36.29
C THR A 781 -54.95 47.11 37.62
N SER A 782 -54.05 48.08 37.85
CA SER A 782 -53.89 49.43 37.30
C SER A 782 -52.57 50.06 37.81
N THR A 783 -51.94 50.89 36.94
CA THR A 783 -51.28 52.21 37.21
C THR A 783 -50.05 52.25 38.14
N SER A 784 -48.95 52.98 37.89
CA SER A 784 -48.61 54.15 37.04
C SER A 784 -47.06 54.21 36.95
N LEU A 785 -46.31 54.87 36.05
CA LEU A 785 -46.42 56.16 35.36
C LEU A 785 -45.44 56.15 34.15
N ALA A 786 -45.74 56.97 33.15
CA ALA A 786 -45.26 56.95 31.77
C ALA A 786 -43.93 57.69 31.48
N ILE A 787 -43.23 57.33 30.39
CA ILE A 787 -42.49 58.23 29.46
C ILE A 787 -42.50 57.59 28.02
N PRO A 788 -42.57 58.38 26.92
CA PRO A 788 -42.99 57.93 25.58
C PRO A 788 -41.89 57.27 24.73
N CYS A 789 -42.36 56.49 23.75
CA CYS A 789 -41.61 55.97 22.61
C CYS A 789 -41.18 57.11 21.66
N LEU A 790 -39.92 57.08 21.20
CA LEU A 790 -39.53 57.23 19.79
C LEU A 790 -38.01 56.94 19.63
N ILE A 791 -37.74 55.76 19.04
CA ILE A 791 -36.67 55.45 18.09
C ILE A 791 -35.22 55.76 18.52
N GLU A 792 -34.51 54.74 18.99
CA GLU A 792 -33.07 54.57 18.75
C GLU A 792 -32.74 53.11 18.41
N LYS A 793 -31.85 52.96 17.43
CA LYS A 793 -31.27 51.72 16.92
C LYS A 793 -30.54 50.97 18.04
N THR A 794 -30.97 49.75 18.37
CA THR A 794 -30.19 48.87 19.24
C THR A 794 -29.15 48.09 18.42
N MET A 795 -27.88 48.31 18.77
CA MET A 795 -26.76 47.47 18.34
C MET A 795 -26.93 46.04 18.90
N PRO A 796 -26.55 45.00 18.15
CA PRO A 796 -26.48 43.65 18.70
C PRO A 796 -25.25 43.50 19.60
N ILE A 797 -25.48 43.00 20.81
CA ILE A 797 -24.46 42.56 21.75
C ILE A 797 -23.76 41.33 21.14
N VAL A 798 -22.52 41.52 20.67
CA VAL A 798 -21.63 40.42 20.24
C VAL A 798 -20.88 39.92 21.46
N SER A 799 -20.98 38.63 21.75
CA SER A 799 -20.07 37.96 22.69
C SER A 799 -18.66 37.94 22.07
N PHE A 800 -17.73 38.71 22.61
CA PHE A 800 -16.33 38.66 22.21
C PHE A 800 -15.71 37.35 22.69
N ASN A 801 -15.25 36.53 21.75
CA ASN A 801 -14.57 35.28 22.05
C ASN A 801 -13.09 35.58 22.34
N LYS A 802 -12.64 35.32 23.57
CA LYS A 802 -11.36 35.83 24.10
C LYS A 802 -10.11 35.28 23.40
N PHE A 803 -10.21 34.12 22.75
CA PHE A 803 -9.09 33.43 22.09
C PHE A 803 -9.13 33.50 20.56
N THR A 804 -9.88 34.46 20.01
CA THR A 804 -9.84 34.79 18.58
C THR A 804 -9.25 36.18 18.39
N PRO A 805 -8.32 36.37 17.43
CA PRO A 805 -7.77 37.70 17.18
C PRO A 805 -8.84 38.65 16.61
N ASP A 806 -9.08 39.75 17.31
CA ASP A 806 -9.94 40.86 16.87
C ASP A 806 -9.51 41.43 15.51
N SER A 807 -10.48 41.71 14.64
CA SER A 807 -10.27 42.25 13.29
C SER A 807 -9.48 43.57 13.29
N HIS A 808 -9.79 44.50 14.20
CA HIS A 808 -9.08 45.78 14.30
C HIS A 808 -7.60 45.61 14.71
N ALA A 809 -7.28 44.60 15.52
CA ALA A 809 -5.90 44.30 15.92
C ALA A 809 -5.13 43.60 14.78
N ILE A 810 -5.80 42.73 14.01
CA ILE A 810 -5.25 42.10 12.81
C ILE A 810 -4.91 43.16 11.75
N ASP A 811 -5.80 44.11 11.47
CA ASP A 811 -5.59 45.10 10.40
C ASP A 811 -4.37 45.98 10.68
N LYS A 812 -4.18 46.35 11.96
CA LYS A 812 -3.04 47.15 12.41
C LYS A 812 -1.70 46.42 12.30
N CYS A 813 -1.68 45.12 12.59
CA CYS A 813 -0.44 44.34 12.66
C CYS A 813 -0.09 43.62 11.34
N SER A 814 -1.08 43.08 10.64
CA SER A 814 -0.85 42.21 9.48
C SER A 814 -0.23 42.98 8.32
N MET A 815 -0.56 44.26 8.12
CA MET A 815 -0.09 45.08 6.99
C MET A 815 -0.17 44.31 5.65
N ASN A 816 -1.33 43.69 5.38
CA ASN A 816 -1.60 42.79 4.23
C ASN A 816 -0.80 41.47 4.18
N ARG A 817 -0.19 41.04 5.29
CA ARG A 817 0.51 39.75 5.42
C ARG A 817 -0.42 38.68 6.00
N SER A 818 -0.04 37.42 5.79
CA SER A 818 -0.77 36.26 6.32
C SER A 818 -0.50 35.94 7.80
N PHE A 819 0.30 36.77 8.49
CA PHE A 819 0.68 36.55 9.88
C PHE A 819 1.04 37.86 10.60
N CYS A 820 1.07 37.78 11.92
CA CYS A 820 1.37 38.85 12.85
C CYS A 820 2.49 38.41 13.80
N THR A 821 3.61 39.13 13.83
CA THR A 821 4.69 38.87 14.80
C THR A 821 4.34 39.32 16.21
N GLN A 822 3.58 40.40 16.33
CA GLN A 822 3.10 40.93 17.60
C GLN A 822 1.70 41.48 17.40
N ILE A 823 0.75 41.10 18.25
CA ILE A 823 -0.63 41.60 18.19
C ILE A 823 -1.07 42.15 19.55
N ASP A 824 -1.82 43.25 19.52
CA ASP A 824 -2.15 44.03 20.71
C ASP A 824 -3.00 43.23 21.72
N ASN A 825 -3.98 42.48 21.22
CA ASN A 825 -4.92 41.66 22.01
C ASN A 825 -4.46 40.21 22.23
N TYR A 826 -3.15 39.95 22.16
CA TYR A 826 -2.62 38.62 22.41
C TYR A 826 -2.91 38.19 23.88
N PRO A 827 -3.53 37.01 24.12
CA PRO A 827 -3.99 36.60 25.46
C PRO A 827 -2.85 36.13 26.37
N ARG A 828 -1.88 37.01 26.65
CA ARG A 828 -0.62 36.69 27.37
C ARG A 828 -0.86 36.15 28.78
N GLU A 829 -1.74 36.78 29.55
CA GLU A 829 -2.02 36.36 30.93
C GLU A 829 -2.78 35.04 31.00
N ASP A 830 -3.70 34.80 30.07
CA ASP A 830 -4.45 33.55 29.96
C ASP A 830 -3.55 32.42 29.50
N LEU A 831 -2.70 32.67 28.50
CA LEU A 831 -1.66 31.73 28.08
C LEU A 831 -0.71 31.42 29.24
N LEU A 832 -0.22 32.40 29.99
CA LEU A 832 0.61 32.16 31.19
C LEU A 832 -0.11 31.33 32.26
N ARG A 833 -1.43 31.48 32.41
CA ARG A 833 -2.24 30.67 33.34
C ARG A 833 -2.46 29.26 32.81
N ILE A 834 -2.76 29.09 31.52
CA ILE A 834 -2.80 27.80 30.84
C ILE A 834 -1.43 27.13 30.99
N PHE A 835 -0.34 27.90 30.87
CA PHE A 835 1.03 27.41 31.01
C PHE A 835 1.41 27.00 32.43
N LYS A 836 0.78 27.62 33.43
CA LYS A 836 0.90 27.24 34.84
C LYS A 836 -0.06 26.11 35.23
N SER A 837 -1.11 25.85 34.45
CA SER A 837 -2.01 24.73 34.66
C SER A 837 -1.30 23.40 34.36
N PHE A 838 -1.72 22.35 35.08
CA PHE A 838 -1.10 21.01 34.99
C PHE A 838 -1.11 20.46 33.55
N LYS A 839 -2.14 20.82 32.76
CA LYS A 839 -2.37 20.45 31.35
C LYS A 839 -1.29 20.93 30.36
N PHE A 840 -0.57 22.03 30.64
CA PHE A 840 0.43 22.59 29.71
C PHE A 840 1.88 22.31 30.09
N ARG A 841 2.18 22.15 31.39
CA ARG A 841 3.53 21.78 31.84
C ARG A 841 3.96 20.40 31.33
N LEU A 842 3.00 19.60 30.88
CA LEU A 842 3.23 18.31 30.25
C LEU A 842 3.62 18.41 28.77
N ALA A 843 2.99 19.32 28.01
CA ALA A 843 3.27 19.55 26.59
C ALA A 843 4.67 20.17 26.33
N THR A 844 5.25 20.84 27.34
CA THR A 844 6.47 21.65 27.19
C THR A 844 7.78 20.92 27.45
N LYS A 845 7.75 19.67 27.94
CA LYS A 845 8.99 18.86 28.06
C LYS A 845 9.40 18.13 26.79
N ILE A 846 8.62 18.25 25.71
CA ILE A 846 8.89 17.73 24.36
C ILE A 846 9.08 18.88 23.36
N CYS A 847 9.12 20.13 23.83
CA CYS A 847 9.54 21.25 22.98
C CYS A 847 11.06 21.22 22.85
N SER A 848 11.56 20.43 21.91
CA SER A 848 12.80 20.76 21.24
C SER A 848 12.63 22.16 20.66
N THR A 849 13.23 23.16 21.30
CA THR A 849 13.80 24.26 20.53
C THR A 849 14.59 23.59 19.41
N ASP A 850 14.32 23.92 18.14
CA ASP A 850 15.31 23.69 17.08
C ASP A 850 16.64 24.17 17.68
N PRO A 851 17.59 23.27 17.99
CA PRO A 851 18.89 23.74 18.40
C PRO A 851 19.36 24.65 17.28
N MET A 852 20.03 25.74 17.65
CA MET A 852 21.07 26.30 16.80
C MET A 852 22.18 25.23 16.63
N SER A 853 21.86 24.12 15.99
CA SER A 853 22.83 23.28 15.32
C SER A 853 22.77 23.71 13.88
N GLU A 854 23.93 24.07 13.36
CA GLU A 854 24.28 24.07 11.94
C GLU A 854 23.66 22.84 11.26
N MET A 855 22.40 22.97 10.85
CA MET A 855 21.75 21.97 10.03
C MET A 855 22.37 22.20 8.66
N TYR A 856 23.28 21.30 8.31
CA TYR A 856 23.91 21.21 7.01
C TYR A 856 22.90 21.58 5.94
N ASP A 857 23.20 22.71 5.31
CA ASP A 857 22.58 23.21 4.12
C ASP A 857 22.74 22.14 3.03
N PHE A 858 21.79 21.21 2.94
CA PHE A 858 21.82 20.10 1.98
C PHE A 858 21.67 20.57 0.52
N GLU A 859 21.63 21.89 0.28
CA GLU A 859 21.77 22.50 -1.05
C GLU A 859 23.23 22.61 -1.55
N HIS A 860 24.25 22.26 -0.77
CA HIS A 860 25.65 22.34 -1.21
C HIS A 860 26.27 21.01 -1.66
N ARG A 861 25.56 20.19 -2.46
CA ARG A 861 26.20 19.18 -3.35
C ARG A 861 26.77 19.82 -4.64
N ASN A 862 27.41 20.99 -4.53
CA ASN A 862 28.48 21.47 -5.43
C ASN A 862 28.98 22.86 -4.98
N PRO A 863 30.03 22.97 -4.15
CA PRO A 863 30.57 24.27 -3.71
C PRO A 863 31.17 25.13 -4.82
N LYS A 864 31.24 24.62 -6.07
CA LYS A 864 31.82 25.33 -7.21
C LYS A 864 30.80 26.02 -8.12
N MET A 865 29.49 25.86 -7.89
CA MET A 865 28.45 26.39 -8.80
C MET A 865 27.62 27.54 -8.20
N SER A 866 27.59 27.71 -6.87
CA SER A 866 26.78 28.77 -6.22
C SER A 866 27.41 30.16 -6.25
N THR A 867 28.71 30.28 -6.57
CA THR A 867 29.39 31.59 -6.68
C THR A 867 29.06 32.40 -7.94
N PHE A 868 28.35 31.82 -8.93
CA PHE A 868 28.05 32.49 -10.20
C PHE A 868 26.55 32.75 -10.47
N LEU A 869 25.66 32.32 -9.58
CA LEU A 869 24.21 32.45 -9.78
C LEU A 869 23.65 33.56 -8.89
N GLN A 870 22.98 34.55 -9.50
CA GLN A 870 22.27 35.61 -8.79
C GLN A 870 20.75 35.47 -9.01
N PRO A 871 19.92 35.65 -7.98
CA PRO A 871 18.46 35.57 -8.11
C PRO A 871 17.89 36.78 -8.88
N MET A 872 16.92 36.51 -9.76
CA MET A 872 16.21 37.54 -10.54
C MET A 872 15.28 38.41 -9.67
N CYS A 873 14.75 37.84 -8.59
CA CYS A 873 13.95 38.54 -7.59
C CYS A 873 14.67 38.49 -6.26
N GLU A 874 14.90 39.66 -5.65
CA GLU A 874 15.54 39.71 -4.35
C GLU A 874 14.55 39.32 -3.24
N SER A 875 15.04 38.48 -2.32
CA SER A 875 14.29 38.02 -1.18
C SER A 875 15.14 38.13 0.08
N GLN A 876 14.47 38.20 1.24
CA GLN A 876 15.09 38.23 2.54
C GLN A 876 14.58 37.04 3.36
N ALA A 877 15.50 36.14 3.75
CA ALA A 877 15.21 35.09 4.70
C ALA A 877 15.40 35.61 6.13
N LYS A 878 14.42 35.38 7.00
CA LYS A 878 14.49 35.71 8.43
C LYS A 878 13.72 34.69 9.26
N VAL A 879 14.12 34.50 10.51
CA VAL A 879 13.35 33.72 11.47
C VAL A 879 12.36 34.66 12.18
N ILE A 880 11.08 34.30 12.15
CA ILE A 880 10.00 35.04 12.83
C ILE A 880 9.41 34.19 13.96
N TYR A 881 8.78 34.86 14.92
CA TYR A 881 8.02 34.24 16.00
C TYR A 881 6.59 34.80 15.98
N PRO A 882 5.70 34.27 15.12
CA PRO A 882 4.37 34.84 14.94
C PRO A 882 3.45 34.55 16.13
N GLU A 883 2.73 35.58 16.61
CA GLU A 883 1.70 35.50 17.66
C GLU A 883 0.30 35.20 17.07
N ALA A 884 0.06 35.49 15.78
CA ALA A 884 -1.17 35.14 15.09
C ALA A 884 -0.94 34.89 13.60
N GLY A 885 -1.79 34.09 12.97
CA GLY A 885 -1.72 33.84 11.53
C GLY A 885 -3.00 33.29 10.92
N VAL A 886 -3.01 33.28 9.59
CA VAL A 886 -4.12 32.77 8.77
C VAL A 886 -3.99 31.28 8.56
N VAL A 887 -5.03 30.52 8.88
CA VAL A 887 -5.12 29.07 8.62
C VAL A 887 -5.78 28.77 7.26
N LYS A 888 -5.78 27.51 6.80
CA LYS A 888 -6.30 27.11 5.47
C LYS A 888 -7.72 27.60 5.16
N ASN A 889 -8.59 27.74 6.16
CA ASN A 889 -9.97 28.21 5.99
C ASN A 889 -10.10 29.75 5.99
N ASN A 890 -9.00 30.48 5.75
CA ASN A 890 -8.91 31.95 5.81
C ASN A 890 -9.36 32.57 7.14
N LYS A 891 -9.31 31.81 8.24
CA LYS A 891 -9.58 32.31 9.60
C LYS A 891 -8.27 32.68 10.29
N TRP A 892 -8.29 33.73 11.10
CA TRP A 892 -7.17 34.09 11.95
C TRP A 892 -7.23 33.33 13.28
N ARG A 893 -6.09 32.79 13.71
CA ARG A 893 -5.94 32.12 15.00
C ARG A 893 -4.68 32.62 15.71
N PHE A 894 -4.70 32.63 17.03
CA PHE A 894 -3.50 32.90 17.83
C PHE A 894 -2.57 31.68 17.78
N ILE A 895 -1.29 31.95 17.59
CA ILE A 895 -0.20 30.98 17.64
C ILE A 895 0.40 31.07 19.04
N VAL A 896 0.59 29.92 19.68
CA VAL A 896 1.06 29.86 21.07
C VAL A 896 2.55 30.25 21.13
N GLN A 897 2.87 31.31 21.86
CA GLN A 897 4.21 31.87 22.06
C GLN A 897 4.40 32.24 23.54
N ASP A 898 5.54 31.88 24.09
CA ASP A 898 6.00 32.18 25.43
C ASP A 898 7.52 32.39 25.43
N GLN A 899 7.99 33.30 26.28
CA GLN A 899 9.42 33.60 26.35
C GLN A 899 10.23 32.52 27.09
N ASN A 900 9.59 31.71 27.95
CA ASN A 900 10.25 30.76 28.83
C ASN A 900 9.86 29.28 28.58
N ALA A 901 8.72 29.01 27.94
CA ALA A 901 8.15 27.67 27.81
C ALA A 901 8.03 27.15 26.36
N ILE A 902 7.43 27.93 25.44
CA ILE A 902 7.25 27.56 24.03
C ILE A 902 7.54 28.75 23.13
N LYS A 903 8.60 28.68 22.34
CA LYS A 903 8.92 29.72 21.36
C LYS A 903 8.99 29.12 19.96
N GLN A 904 7.92 29.27 19.18
CA GLN A 904 7.81 28.69 17.84
C GLN A 904 8.43 29.63 16.80
N GLY A 905 9.72 29.44 16.53
CA GLY A 905 10.49 30.17 15.53
C GLY A 905 10.39 29.53 14.15
N ILE A 906 10.17 30.32 13.11
CA ILE A 906 9.98 29.82 11.75
C ILE A 906 10.81 30.65 10.80
N ARG A 907 11.67 30.00 10.01
CA ARG A 907 12.34 30.65 8.89
C ARG A 907 11.33 30.90 7.79
N VAL A 908 11.17 32.16 7.43
CA VAL A 908 10.36 32.61 6.30
C VAL A 908 11.24 33.39 5.33
N GLU A 909 10.86 33.37 4.06
CA GLU A 909 11.54 34.12 3.02
C GLU A 909 10.55 35.05 2.32
N THR A 910 10.78 36.35 2.48
CA THR A 910 9.90 37.40 1.95
C THR A 910 10.54 38.10 0.76
N CYS A 911 9.79 38.27 -0.33
CA CYS A 911 10.15 39.13 -1.45
C CYS A 911 10.44 40.55 -0.97
N LEU A 912 11.52 41.17 -1.46
CA LEU A 912 11.78 42.59 -1.23
C LEU A 912 10.90 43.47 -2.13
N ASN A 913 10.56 42.99 -3.34
CA ASN A 913 9.78 43.72 -4.34
C ASN A 913 8.58 42.89 -4.86
N ASP A 914 7.69 42.44 -3.95
CA ASP A 914 6.49 41.69 -4.33
C ASP A 914 5.55 42.53 -5.22
N GLY A 915 5.16 42.00 -6.38
CA GLY A 915 4.40 42.71 -7.40
C GLY A 915 5.21 43.68 -8.27
N GLY A 916 6.51 43.86 -8.01
CA GLY A 916 7.40 44.70 -8.79
C GLY A 916 8.17 43.95 -9.89
N PRO A 917 8.85 44.66 -10.81
CA PRO A 917 9.62 44.05 -11.88
C PRO A 917 10.85 43.29 -11.35
N SER A 918 11.23 42.21 -12.04
CA SER A 918 12.46 41.49 -11.74
C SER A 918 13.69 42.26 -12.21
N LYS A 919 14.88 41.87 -11.74
CA LYS A 919 16.13 42.33 -12.36
C LYS A 919 16.10 42.02 -13.86
N PHE A 920 16.57 42.98 -14.67
CA PHE A 920 16.57 42.93 -16.14
C PHE A 920 15.21 42.97 -16.84
N SER A 921 14.15 43.49 -16.19
CA SER A 921 12.84 43.72 -16.85
C SER A 921 12.95 44.53 -18.14
N ASP A 922 13.85 45.50 -18.18
CA ASP A 922 14.02 46.42 -19.31
C ASP A 922 14.81 45.81 -20.47
N SER A 923 15.36 44.61 -20.28
CA SER A 923 16.11 43.85 -21.29
C SER A 923 15.26 42.78 -21.98
N LEU A 924 13.97 42.68 -21.62
CA LEU A 924 13.05 41.72 -22.22
C LEU A 924 12.50 42.25 -23.56
N PRO A 925 12.18 41.36 -24.51
CA PRO A 925 11.53 41.75 -25.77
C PRO A 925 10.23 42.54 -25.54
N MET A 926 9.89 43.45 -26.46
CA MET A 926 8.65 44.21 -26.39
C MET A 926 7.45 43.27 -26.23
N GLY A 927 6.56 43.61 -25.29
CA GLY A 927 5.38 42.83 -24.95
C GLY A 927 5.54 41.92 -23.72
N TYR A 928 6.76 41.61 -23.25
CA TYR A 928 6.97 40.79 -22.05
C TYR A 928 7.25 41.65 -20.81
N LYS A 929 6.57 41.35 -19.69
CA LYS A 929 6.77 41.98 -18.39
C LYS A 929 7.01 40.91 -17.32
N THR A 930 8.14 41.00 -16.62
CA THR A 930 8.39 40.17 -15.44
C THR A 930 7.85 40.82 -14.17
N THR A 931 7.42 39.97 -13.24
CA THR A 931 6.89 40.36 -11.93
C THR A 931 7.39 39.38 -10.88
N CYS A 932 7.96 39.89 -9.80
CA CYS A 932 8.31 39.10 -8.63
C CYS A 932 7.05 38.80 -7.82
N VAL A 933 6.81 37.52 -7.48
CA VAL A 933 5.60 37.07 -6.80
C VAL A 933 5.97 36.26 -5.55
N GLN A 934 5.47 36.69 -4.40
CA GLN A 934 5.60 35.95 -3.14
C GLN A 934 4.84 34.63 -3.18
N LYS A 935 5.55 33.53 -2.91
CA LYS A 935 4.94 32.21 -2.70
C LYS A 935 4.77 31.93 -1.21
N TYR A 936 3.73 31.16 -0.88
CA TYR A 936 3.37 30.83 0.49
C TYR A 936 3.35 29.30 0.67
N ILE A 937 3.71 28.85 1.87
CA ILE A 937 3.64 27.47 2.31
C ILE A 937 2.80 27.40 3.59
N TYR A 938 2.16 26.26 3.82
CA TYR A 938 1.42 25.99 5.04
C TYR A 938 2.31 25.22 6.02
N LYS A 939 2.52 25.76 7.22
CA LYS A 939 3.33 25.13 8.30
C LYS A 939 2.48 24.84 9.52
N LYS A 940 2.68 23.66 10.12
CA LYS A 940 1.96 23.21 11.32
C LYS A 940 2.55 23.89 12.55
N LEU A 941 1.73 24.62 13.32
CA LEU A 941 2.10 25.31 14.55
C LEU A 941 1.05 25.09 15.63
N MET A 942 1.44 25.20 16.89
CA MET A 942 0.52 25.15 18.01
C MET A 942 -0.32 26.43 18.05
N ALA A 943 -1.64 26.23 18.10
CA ALA A 943 -2.67 27.25 18.19
C ALA A 943 -3.56 26.99 19.41
N ILE A 944 -4.35 27.99 19.79
CA ILE A 944 -5.30 27.90 20.90
C ILE A 944 -6.74 27.93 20.37
N THR A 945 -7.57 27.02 20.87
CA THR A 945 -9.02 26.99 20.58
C THR A 945 -9.78 27.98 21.45
N GLU A 946 -11.04 28.21 21.10
CA GLU A 946 -11.99 28.99 21.91
C GLU A 946 -12.30 28.33 23.27
N GLY A 947 -12.06 27.02 23.40
CA GLY A 947 -12.25 26.25 24.63
C GLY A 947 -11.00 26.13 25.51
N GLU A 948 -9.98 26.99 25.32
CA GLU A 948 -8.70 26.99 26.06
C GLU A 948 -7.79 25.77 25.82
N ASP A 949 -8.16 24.85 24.92
CA ASP A 949 -7.31 23.73 24.52
C ASP A 949 -6.30 24.13 23.45
N ILE A 950 -5.08 23.58 23.55
CA ILE A 950 -4.01 23.77 22.57
C ILE A 950 -4.02 22.61 21.58
N TYR A 951 -3.93 22.95 20.30
CA TYR A 951 -3.94 22.00 19.20
C TYR A 951 -2.96 22.45 18.13
N TYR A 952 -2.68 21.58 17.16
CA TYR A 952 -1.90 21.98 15.98
C TYR A 952 -2.81 22.42 14.85
N ASP A 953 -2.56 23.60 14.30
CA ASP A 953 -3.19 24.10 13.08
C ASP A 953 -2.13 24.43 12.03
N THR A 954 -2.54 24.61 10.77
CA THR A 954 -1.62 24.88 9.67
C THR A 954 -1.75 26.31 9.16
N PHE A 955 -0.68 27.08 9.34
CA PHE A 955 -0.63 28.51 9.08
C PHE A 955 0.05 28.85 7.76
N LYS A 956 -0.52 29.79 7.01
CA LYS A 956 0.02 30.29 5.74
C LYS A 956 1.19 31.24 6.00
N LEU A 957 2.39 30.88 5.56
CA LEU A 957 3.62 31.65 5.78
C LEU A 957 4.40 31.84 4.46
N PRO A 958 5.14 32.96 4.29
CA PRO A 958 5.92 33.20 3.09
C PRO A 958 7.12 32.25 2.99
N SER A 959 7.29 31.63 1.81
CA SER A 959 8.25 30.54 1.58
C SER A 959 9.42 30.91 0.70
N CYS A 960 9.20 31.62 -0.42
CA CYS A 960 10.23 32.05 -1.36
C CYS A 960 9.67 33.12 -2.30
N CYS A 961 10.58 33.83 -2.98
CA CYS A 961 10.22 34.79 -4.03
C CYS A 961 10.44 34.21 -5.43
N ALA A 962 9.39 34.15 -6.24
CA ALA A 962 9.47 33.60 -7.59
C ALA A 962 9.38 34.71 -8.64
N CYS A 963 10.27 34.70 -9.64
CA CYS A 963 10.12 35.55 -10.83
C CYS A 963 9.08 34.93 -11.76
N MET A 964 8.01 35.65 -12.03
CA MET A 964 6.99 35.29 -13.01
C MET A 964 7.07 36.25 -14.20
N TYR A 965 6.54 35.87 -15.35
CA TYR A 965 6.39 36.78 -16.48
C TYR A 965 4.96 36.74 -16.99
N SER A 966 4.56 37.84 -17.62
CA SER A 966 3.29 38.04 -18.30
C SER A 966 3.60 38.68 -19.65
N PHE A 967 2.70 38.57 -20.61
CA PHE A 967 2.84 39.22 -21.89
C PHE A 967 1.55 39.98 -22.25
N ASP A 968 1.71 41.11 -22.93
CA ASP A 968 0.63 41.94 -23.43
C ASP A 968 0.41 41.61 -24.91
N GLU A 969 -0.70 40.94 -25.21
CA GLU A 969 -1.05 40.51 -26.57
C GLU A 969 -1.17 41.67 -27.57
N ASN A 970 -1.44 42.89 -27.09
CA ASN A 970 -1.58 44.07 -27.96
C ASN A 970 -0.25 44.70 -28.38
N LEU A 971 0.85 44.35 -27.71
CA LEU A 971 2.21 44.86 -27.98
C LEU A 971 3.10 43.84 -28.71
N LEU A 972 2.55 42.65 -28.98
CA LEU A 972 3.21 41.54 -29.69
C LEU A 972 2.79 41.41 -31.17
N LEU A 973 1.93 42.32 -31.66
CA LEU A 973 1.45 42.40 -33.04
C LEU A 973 2.26 43.37 -33.89
#